data_AF-A0A842X1Q2-F1
#
_entry.id   AF-A0A842X1Q2-F1
#
_cell.length_a   1.000
_cell.length_b   1.000
_cell.length_c   1.000
_cell.angle_alpha   90.00
_cell.angle_beta   90.00
_cell.angle_gamma   90.00
#
_symmetry.space_group_name_H-M   'P 1'
#
loop_
_entity.id
_entity.type
_entity.pdbx_description
1 polymer ?
#
loop_
_entity_poly.entity_id
_entity_poly.type
_entity_poly.pdbx_seq_one_letter_code
_entity_poly.pdbx_strand_id
1 'polypeptide(L)'
;MKGWKLWIQVSIILAVLIFSILWLIPTVSRELTVRLSYCWVTPHEELRDACFYKEGKKDLSLRKCMEVSDSGKRGYCIRHVAQELNDSSMCTLIENQEIKDYCIEGIAHKTNNIGLCKQLPNWTIIENDYLNTSKNNCISHIAVNTNDVRICNNINEHAERDECYIRYCSQKRTYVICDEILDNNKRDRCYLYSHYPKNTTICDKIENSSIQGMCYLLPAIEANNLSLCEKIRDNDYSSICYARLTNNSILCNKIQDIELAGFRCYDTLARITKNSSLCDRIVLDNRTRNSCYGYFILHDGFKDLDLCNKPTYTETRDWCFNYAAYNLLNTSLCTLIVEQEEVDSCYSGLAKNLNESSLCDKVKDRYDRSQCYEDVSVNSNNITLCQNISHRWDREYCYERIVISLNNSKTCEYITEENDATWCYSKIQEWLNRTLDCHEIDNVDIVRSCFDWQAERTKNITQCRIATTKDKTDRCIKRIAIENNNHTICFDIFNVSIRNDCLLEISKKTNNPDICKNAFSKVGCLSDIAERTTNITICANMEPPNWRFGCKTKIAEKTNNITICDEMAKQSEKDQCYRNVAIKNNNYSLCDKIKQTEIDNDWCYLETSRELRNHTLCEKINGEWNRNVCYWDNALHKKDRVLCHKITNTTMSKECLQKTPKRIIPPAAEKIIKKVISMIT
;
A
#
# COMPACT_ATOMS: atom_id res chain seq x y z
N MET A 1 -0.39 -65.13 10.39
CA MET A 1 -0.12 -64.20 11.52
C MET A 1 0.75 -62.98 11.20
N LYS A 2 1.43 -62.86 10.03
CA LYS A 2 2.22 -61.65 9.69
C LYS A 2 1.40 -60.45 9.18
N GLY A 3 0.20 -60.66 8.61
CA GLY A 3 -0.65 -59.57 8.10
C GLY A 3 -1.38 -58.73 9.15
N TRP A 4 -1.58 -59.27 10.36
CA TRP A 4 -2.40 -58.60 11.39
C TRP A 4 -1.61 -57.54 12.17
N LYS A 5 -0.30 -57.71 12.33
CA LYS A 5 0.56 -56.68 12.94
C LYS A 5 0.71 -55.43 12.07
N LEU A 6 0.65 -55.58 10.75
CA LEU A 6 0.76 -54.46 9.81
C LEU A 6 -0.50 -53.57 9.83
N TRP A 7 -1.67 -54.19 9.99
CA TRP A 7 -2.94 -53.46 10.03
C TRP A 7 -3.09 -52.61 11.31
N ILE A 8 -2.66 -53.15 12.45
CA ILE A 8 -2.72 -52.43 13.73
C ILE A 8 -1.78 -51.22 13.73
N GLN A 9 -0.58 -51.33 13.13
CA GLN A 9 0.33 -50.19 13.02
C GLN A 9 -0.22 -49.08 12.12
N VAL A 10 -0.93 -49.41 11.04
CA VAL A 10 -1.56 -48.42 10.15
C VAL A 10 -2.76 -47.73 10.83
N SER A 11 -3.58 -48.47 11.58
CA SER A 11 -4.74 -47.89 12.28
C SER A 11 -4.34 -46.96 13.43
N ILE A 12 -3.24 -47.24 14.13
CA ILE A 12 -2.74 -46.36 15.20
C ILE A 12 -2.20 -45.05 14.62
N ILE A 13 -1.51 -45.09 13.48
CA ILE A 13 -1.03 -43.88 12.80
C ILE A 13 -2.21 -43.03 12.29
N LEU A 14 -3.26 -43.65 11.75
CA LEU A 14 -4.47 -42.94 11.33
C LEU A 14 -5.22 -42.30 12.51
N ALA A 15 -5.30 -42.98 13.65
CA ALA A 15 -5.98 -42.47 14.84
C ALA A 15 -5.25 -41.26 15.44
N VAL A 16 -3.91 -41.26 15.45
CA VAL A 16 -3.10 -40.13 15.95
C VAL A 16 -3.21 -38.91 15.03
N LEU A 17 -3.30 -39.12 13.72
CA LEU A 17 -3.55 -38.05 12.74
C LEU A 17 -4.95 -37.43 12.91
N ILE A 18 -5.97 -38.26 13.12
CA ILE A 18 -7.36 -37.79 13.32
C ILE A 18 -7.50 -37.01 14.64
N PHE A 19 -6.83 -37.45 15.71
CA PHE A 19 -6.90 -36.77 17.01
C PHE A 19 -6.19 -35.41 17.01
N SER A 20 -5.15 -35.26 16.20
CA SER A 20 -4.41 -34.01 16.05
C SER A 20 -5.20 -32.97 15.24
N ILE A 21 -6.02 -33.43 14.28
CA ILE A 21 -6.91 -32.57 13.47
C ILE A 21 -8.12 -32.07 14.28
N LEU A 22 -8.62 -32.89 15.21
CA LEU A 22 -9.80 -32.53 16.03
C LEU A 22 -9.51 -31.51 17.15
N TRP A 23 -8.24 -31.32 17.54
CA TRP A 23 -7.87 -30.37 18.59
C TRP A 23 -7.71 -28.91 18.11
N LEU A 24 -7.70 -28.66 16.79
CA LEU A 24 -7.56 -27.31 16.22
C LEU A 24 -8.89 -26.61 15.92
N ILE A 25 -10.03 -27.29 16.11
CA ILE A 25 -11.33 -26.82 15.62
C ILE A 25 -12.05 -25.80 16.55
N PRO A 26 -11.89 -25.78 17.90
CA PRO A 26 -12.68 -24.85 18.73
C PRO A 26 -12.17 -23.40 18.81
N THR A 27 -10.98 -23.05 18.31
CA THR A 27 -10.41 -21.70 18.48
C THR A 27 -10.76 -20.71 17.37
N VAL A 28 -11.31 -21.16 16.24
CA VAL A 28 -11.47 -20.31 15.04
C VAL A 28 -12.83 -19.58 14.97
N SER A 29 -13.84 -19.96 15.76
CA SER A 29 -15.20 -19.42 15.59
C SER A 29 -15.51 -18.10 16.34
N ARG A 30 -14.58 -17.57 17.15
CA ARG A 30 -14.85 -16.42 18.03
C ARG A 30 -14.58 -15.02 17.44
N GLU A 31 -14.01 -14.89 16.24
CA GLU A 31 -13.65 -13.56 15.67
C GLU A 31 -14.65 -12.98 14.64
N LEU A 32 -15.76 -13.66 14.31
CA LEU A 32 -16.57 -13.26 13.14
C LEU A 32 -17.72 -12.26 13.36
N THR A 33 -17.87 -11.63 14.53
CA THR A 33 -18.82 -10.50 14.69
C THR A 33 -18.16 -9.16 14.38
N VAL A 34 -18.20 -8.81 13.09
CA VAL A 34 -17.59 -7.64 12.45
C VAL A 34 -18.25 -6.32 12.91
N ARG A 35 -17.43 -5.41 13.45
CA ARG A 35 -17.68 -3.96 13.35
C ARG A 35 -17.60 -3.60 11.87
N LEU A 36 -18.70 -3.17 11.25
CA LEU A 36 -18.64 -2.56 9.91
C LEU A 36 -17.66 -1.38 9.98
N SER A 37 -16.50 -1.50 9.33
CA SER A 37 -15.53 -0.41 9.29
C SER A 37 -16.15 0.79 8.57
N TYR A 38 -15.92 1.99 9.06
CA TYR A 38 -16.42 3.23 8.46
C TYR A 38 -16.02 3.39 6.97
N CYS A 39 -14.96 2.70 6.51
CA CYS A 39 -14.59 2.62 5.10
C CYS A 39 -15.75 2.07 4.21
N TRP A 40 -16.62 1.20 4.72
CA TRP A 40 -17.79 0.72 3.96
C TRP A 40 -18.87 1.78 3.73
N VAL A 41 -18.86 2.84 4.53
CA VAL A 41 -19.83 3.95 4.42
C VAL A 41 -19.37 4.98 3.38
N THR A 42 -18.14 4.86 2.87
CA THR A 42 -17.59 5.80 1.89
C THR A 42 -18.18 5.49 0.49
N PRO A 43 -18.93 6.42 -0.13
CA PRO A 43 -19.69 6.13 -1.35
C PRO A 43 -18.80 6.01 -2.61
N HIS A 44 -17.63 6.64 -2.62
CA HIS A 44 -16.70 6.60 -3.74
C HIS A 44 -15.71 5.45 -3.60
N GLU A 45 -15.62 4.58 -4.59
CA GLU A 45 -14.77 3.38 -4.57
C GLU A 45 -13.29 3.71 -4.34
N GLU A 46 -12.76 4.76 -4.97
CA GLU A 46 -11.36 5.15 -4.77
C GLU A 46 -11.06 5.62 -3.34
N LEU A 47 -12.00 6.34 -2.71
CA LEU A 47 -11.85 6.80 -1.34
C LEU A 47 -12.00 5.64 -0.34
N ARG A 48 -12.89 4.70 -0.65
CA ARG A 48 -13.05 3.44 0.10
C ARG A 48 -11.76 2.63 0.06
N ASP A 49 -11.18 2.45 -1.12
CA ASP A 49 -9.90 1.76 -1.30
C ASP A 49 -8.76 2.45 -0.56
N ALA A 50 -8.67 3.78 -0.66
CA ALA A 50 -7.68 4.56 0.09
C ALA A 50 -7.85 4.41 1.61
N CYS A 51 -9.11 4.36 2.09
CA CYS A 51 -9.43 4.11 3.50
C CYS A 51 -8.95 2.73 3.96
N PHE A 52 -9.34 1.67 3.25
CA PHE A 52 -8.93 0.30 3.57
C PHE A 52 -7.42 0.09 3.47
N TYR A 53 -6.78 0.68 2.44
CA TYR A 53 -5.33 0.66 2.28
C TYR A 53 -4.63 1.29 3.50
N LYS A 54 -5.05 2.49 3.92
CA LYS A 54 -4.46 3.20 5.06
C LYS A 54 -4.66 2.42 6.36
N GLU A 55 -5.88 1.96 6.61
CA GLU A 55 -6.24 1.24 7.83
C GLU A 55 -5.60 -0.15 7.90
N GLY A 56 -5.48 -0.85 6.76
CA GLY A 56 -4.80 -2.14 6.67
C GLY A 56 -3.32 -2.03 6.99
N LYS A 57 -2.64 -0.99 6.49
CA LYS A 57 -1.24 -0.71 6.83
C LYS A 57 -1.07 -0.32 8.30
N LYS A 58 -1.92 0.58 8.80
CA LYS A 58 -1.84 1.07 10.18
C LYS A 58 -2.01 -0.04 11.21
N ASP A 59 -2.97 -0.93 10.98
CA ASP A 59 -3.32 -2.00 11.94
C ASP A 59 -2.59 -3.32 11.64
N LEU A 60 -1.73 -3.35 10.62
CA LEU A 60 -1.12 -4.58 10.08
C LEU A 60 -2.16 -5.67 9.79
N SER A 61 -3.33 -5.26 9.28
CA SER A 61 -4.49 -6.14 9.11
C SER A 61 -4.63 -6.59 7.66
N LEU A 62 -4.25 -7.85 7.40
CA LEU A 62 -4.45 -8.49 6.10
C LEU A 62 -5.91 -8.46 5.65
N ARG A 63 -6.83 -8.70 6.59
CA ARG A 63 -8.27 -8.68 6.31
C ARG A 63 -8.70 -7.34 5.71
N LYS A 64 -8.25 -6.21 6.28
CA LYS A 64 -8.56 -4.88 5.75
C LYS A 64 -7.95 -4.64 4.38
N CYS A 65 -6.72 -5.11 4.14
CA CYS A 65 -6.11 -5.03 2.82
C CYS A 65 -6.91 -5.80 1.76
N MET A 66 -7.51 -6.94 2.11
CA MET A 66 -8.32 -7.74 1.17
C MET A 66 -9.62 -7.05 0.73
N GLU A 67 -10.08 -6.03 1.46
CA GLU A 67 -11.26 -5.23 1.10
C GLU A 67 -10.97 -4.11 0.09
N VAL A 68 -9.70 -3.89 -0.28
CA VAL A 68 -9.32 -2.95 -1.34
C VAL A 68 -9.68 -3.54 -2.70
N SER A 69 -10.55 -2.86 -3.46
CA SER A 69 -11.02 -3.30 -4.78
C SER A 69 -9.87 -3.33 -5.80
N ASP A 70 -9.07 -2.25 -5.87
CA ASP A 70 -7.96 -2.13 -6.81
C ASP A 70 -6.84 -3.13 -6.50
N SER A 71 -6.58 -4.04 -7.45
CA SER A 71 -5.63 -5.15 -7.28
C SER A 71 -4.19 -4.67 -7.01
N GLY A 72 -3.78 -3.54 -7.57
CA GLY A 72 -2.45 -2.95 -7.36
C GLY A 72 -2.30 -2.39 -5.94
N LYS A 73 -3.22 -1.50 -5.53
CA LYS A 73 -3.28 -0.94 -4.18
C LYS A 73 -3.42 -2.03 -3.12
N ARG A 74 -4.26 -3.04 -3.38
CA ARG A 74 -4.40 -4.23 -2.54
C ARG A 74 -3.06 -4.95 -2.40
N GLY A 75 -2.39 -5.23 -3.51
CA GLY A 75 -1.05 -5.85 -3.53
C GLY A 75 -0.04 -5.07 -2.70
N TYR A 76 0.01 -3.74 -2.85
CA TYR A 76 0.89 -2.87 -2.06
C TYR A 76 0.56 -2.87 -0.56
N CYS A 77 -0.73 -2.92 -0.20
CA CYS A 77 -1.17 -3.05 1.19
C CYS A 77 -0.68 -4.36 1.80
N ILE A 78 -0.97 -5.49 1.13
CA ILE A 78 -0.56 -6.83 1.56
C ILE A 78 0.96 -6.91 1.69
N ARG A 79 1.70 -6.38 0.70
CA ARG A 79 3.17 -6.30 0.73
C ARG A 79 3.68 -5.64 2.00
N HIS A 80 3.13 -4.48 2.35
CA HIS A 80 3.56 -3.74 3.55
C HIS A 80 3.28 -4.53 4.82
N VAL A 81 2.08 -5.08 4.95
CA VAL A 81 1.70 -5.90 6.12
C VAL A 81 2.60 -7.13 6.24
N ALA A 82 2.84 -7.84 5.14
CA ALA A 82 3.71 -9.01 5.10
C ALA A 82 5.15 -8.68 5.53
N GLN A 83 5.70 -7.55 5.06
CA GLN A 83 7.04 -7.07 5.42
C GLN A 83 7.15 -6.64 6.88
N GLU A 84 6.12 -6.03 7.45
CA GLU A 84 6.13 -5.67 8.87
C GLU A 84 6.02 -6.88 9.79
N LEU A 85 5.23 -7.87 9.39
CA LEU A 85 5.05 -9.11 10.14
C LEU A 85 6.12 -10.18 9.85
N ASN A 86 7.01 -9.95 8.88
CA ASN A 86 7.96 -10.92 8.34
C ASN A 86 7.31 -12.25 7.88
N ASP A 87 6.06 -12.19 7.40
CA ASP A 87 5.29 -13.36 6.98
C ASP A 87 5.21 -13.44 5.45
N SER A 88 6.11 -14.23 4.86
CA SER A 88 6.17 -14.41 3.40
C SER A 88 4.96 -15.15 2.83
N SER A 89 4.20 -15.88 3.65
CA SER A 89 3.00 -16.57 3.18
C SER A 89 1.93 -15.59 2.70
N MET A 90 1.90 -14.38 3.26
CA MET A 90 0.99 -13.32 2.82
C MET A 90 1.30 -12.84 1.39
N CYS A 91 2.57 -12.90 0.95
CA CYS A 91 2.94 -12.52 -0.41
C CYS A 91 2.26 -13.41 -1.48
N THR A 92 1.83 -14.63 -1.14
CA THR A 92 1.12 -15.50 -2.09
C THR A 92 -0.29 -15.02 -2.42
N LEU A 93 -0.82 -14.06 -1.64
CA LEU A 93 -2.14 -13.45 -1.84
C LEU A 93 -2.10 -12.28 -2.84
N ILE A 94 -0.92 -11.88 -3.28
CA ILE A 94 -0.72 -10.80 -4.23
C ILE A 94 -0.84 -11.36 -5.66
N GLU A 95 -1.81 -10.87 -6.42
CA GLU A 95 -2.09 -11.31 -7.80
C GLU A 95 -1.04 -10.80 -8.80
N ASN A 96 -0.59 -9.55 -8.63
CA ASN A 96 0.45 -8.97 -9.48
C ASN A 96 1.83 -9.57 -9.12
N GLN A 97 2.46 -10.25 -10.08
CA GLN A 97 3.71 -10.98 -9.86
C GLN A 97 4.87 -10.07 -9.47
N GLU A 98 4.97 -8.86 -10.03
CA GLU A 98 6.02 -7.89 -9.69
C GLU A 98 5.90 -7.43 -8.22
N ILE A 99 4.69 -7.05 -7.79
CA ILE A 99 4.45 -6.64 -6.39
C ILE A 99 4.72 -7.80 -5.42
N LYS A 100 4.40 -9.03 -5.84
CA LYS A 100 4.69 -10.25 -5.08
C LYS A 100 6.20 -10.49 -4.95
N ASP A 101 6.97 -10.29 -6.01
CA ASP A 101 8.43 -10.46 -5.98
C ASP A 101 9.07 -9.40 -5.05
N TYR A 102 8.63 -8.14 -5.11
CA TYR A 102 9.03 -7.11 -4.13
C TYR A 102 8.65 -7.45 -2.68
N CYS A 103 7.52 -8.13 -2.47
CA CYS A 103 7.09 -8.59 -1.15
C CYS A 103 8.06 -9.63 -0.58
N ILE A 104 8.37 -10.66 -1.38
CA ILE A 104 9.29 -11.73 -0.99
C ILE A 104 10.70 -11.19 -0.77
N GLU A 105 11.20 -10.35 -1.69
CA GLU A 105 12.53 -9.73 -1.58
C GLU A 105 12.66 -8.87 -0.32
N GLY A 106 11.68 -7.99 -0.04
CA GLY A 106 11.74 -7.14 1.14
C GLY A 106 11.77 -7.93 2.45
N ILE A 107 11.02 -9.03 2.54
CA ILE A 107 11.07 -9.92 3.71
C ILE A 107 12.41 -10.65 3.77
N ALA A 108 12.91 -11.16 2.64
CA ALA A 108 14.21 -11.82 2.56
C ALA A 108 15.35 -10.90 3.04
N HIS A 109 15.33 -9.63 2.65
CA HIS A 109 16.28 -8.62 3.09
C HIS A 109 16.18 -8.33 4.59
N LYS A 110 14.95 -8.12 5.11
CA LYS A 110 14.72 -7.80 6.52
C LYS A 110 15.09 -8.96 7.46
N THR A 111 14.90 -10.19 7.00
CA THR A 111 15.15 -11.42 7.78
C THR A 111 16.48 -12.10 7.46
N ASN A 112 17.24 -11.60 6.47
CA ASN A 112 18.42 -12.25 5.91
C ASN A 112 18.17 -13.72 5.47
N ASN A 113 16.96 -14.03 5.01
CA ASN A 113 16.55 -15.39 4.65
C ASN A 113 16.79 -15.69 3.16
N ILE A 114 17.91 -16.38 2.88
CA ILE A 114 18.29 -16.81 1.52
C ILE A 114 17.25 -17.76 0.90
N GLY A 115 16.53 -18.54 1.73
CA GLY A 115 15.48 -19.44 1.27
C GLY A 115 14.34 -18.71 0.57
N LEU A 116 14.03 -17.48 1.01
CA LEU A 116 13.05 -16.61 0.35
C LEU A 116 13.58 -16.08 -0.98
N CYS A 117 14.85 -15.71 -1.08
CA CYS A 117 15.44 -15.32 -2.36
C CYS A 117 15.31 -16.42 -3.42
N LYS A 118 15.39 -17.70 -3.03
CA LYS A 118 15.24 -18.84 -3.95
C LYS A 118 13.83 -18.98 -4.54
N GLN A 119 12.82 -18.29 -3.98
CA GLN A 119 11.46 -18.26 -4.51
C GLN A 119 11.30 -17.20 -5.61
N LEU A 120 12.23 -16.25 -5.71
CA LEU A 120 12.21 -15.23 -6.74
C LEU A 120 12.60 -15.82 -8.10
N PRO A 121 12.02 -15.31 -9.20
CA PRO A 121 12.35 -15.77 -10.53
C PRO A 121 13.78 -15.38 -10.94
N ASN A 122 14.36 -16.19 -11.83
CA ASN A 122 15.58 -15.83 -12.57
C ASN A 122 15.16 -15.01 -13.78
N TRP A 123 14.98 -13.70 -13.64
CA TRP A 123 14.77 -12.84 -14.80
C TRP A 123 16.10 -12.61 -15.49
N THR A 124 16.19 -13.02 -16.76
CA THR A 124 17.21 -12.51 -17.67
C THR A 124 16.91 -11.03 -17.91
N ILE A 125 17.89 -10.18 -17.64
CA ILE A 125 17.85 -8.74 -17.91
C ILE A 125 17.40 -8.56 -19.37
N ILE A 126 16.18 -8.08 -19.58
CA ILE A 126 15.78 -7.55 -20.90
C ILE A 126 16.43 -6.17 -20.97
N GLU A 127 17.23 -5.93 -22.00
CA GLU A 127 18.29 -4.91 -22.10
C GLU A 127 17.93 -3.44 -21.79
N ASN A 128 16.72 -3.07 -21.36
CA ASN A 128 16.37 -1.67 -21.11
C ASN A 128 15.43 -1.37 -19.93
N ASP A 129 15.15 -2.33 -19.02
CA ASP A 129 14.27 -2.05 -17.87
C ASP A 129 14.94 -2.27 -16.50
N TYR A 130 14.85 -1.22 -15.66
CA TYR A 130 15.41 -1.07 -14.31
C TYR A 130 14.72 -1.95 -13.25
N LEU A 131 14.30 -3.16 -13.60
CA LEU A 131 13.61 -4.06 -12.67
C LEU A 131 14.60 -4.96 -11.93
N ASN A 132 15.01 -4.46 -10.76
CA ASN A 132 16.12 -4.94 -9.94
C ASN A 132 15.76 -6.09 -8.99
N THR A 133 14.63 -6.78 -9.19
CA THR A 133 14.15 -7.88 -8.32
C THR A 133 14.57 -9.25 -8.85
N SER A 134 15.87 -9.48 -9.02
CA SER A 134 16.39 -10.80 -9.37
C SER A 134 16.72 -11.60 -8.10
N LYS A 135 16.51 -12.92 -8.14
CA LYS A 135 17.00 -13.86 -7.12
C LYS A 135 18.46 -13.57 -6.70
N ASN A 136 19.32 -13.27 -7.66
CA ASN A 136 20.74 -13.03 -7.43
C ASN A 136 21.01 -11.69 -6.73
N ASN A 137 20.23 -10.66 -7.01
CA ASN A 137 20.30 -9.39 -6.29
C ASN A 137 19.93 -9.57 -4.82
N CYS A 138 18.87 -10.34 -4.54
CA CYS A 138 18.46 -10.69 -3.18
C CYS A 138 19.59 -11.42 -2.43
N ILE A 139 20.20 -12.44 -3.06
CA ILE A 139 21.35 -13.16 -2.48
C ILE A 139 22.53 -12.22 -2.22
N SER A 140 22.85 -11.35 -3.18
CA SER A 140 23.97 -10.40 -3.07
C SER A 140 23.77 -9.38 -1.95
N HIS A 141 22.54 -8.89 -1.79
CA HIS A 141 22.19 -7.98 -0.70
C HIS A 141 22.34 -8.66 0.67
N ILE A 142 21.88 -9.91 0.80
CA ILE A 142 22.05 -10.67 2.04
C ILE A 142 23.55 -10.92 2.33
N ALA A 143 24.36 -11.26 1.31
CA ALA A 143 25.80 -11.43 1.47
C ALA A 143 26.46 -10.17 2.06
N VAL A 144 26.11 -8.99 1.54
CA VAL A 144 26.57 -7.69 2.05
C VAL A 144 26.06 -7.47 3.49
N ASN A 145 24.77 -7.62 3.75
CA ASN A 145 24.19 -7.29 5.05
C ASN A 145 24.71 -8.18 6.18
N THR A 146 24.87 -9.47 5.91
CA THR A 146 25.36 -10.46 6.89
C THR A 146 26.89 -10.50 6.97
N ASN A 147 27.59 -9.80 6.08
CA ASN A 147 29.04 -9.85 5.93
C ASN A 147 29.59 -11.25 5.61
N ASP A 148 28.79 -12.14 5.01
CA ASP A 148 29.21 -13.49 4.62
C ASP A 148 29.24 -13.63 3.10
N VAL A 149 30.44 -13.50 2.52
CA VAL A 149 30.66 -13.60 1.07
C VAL A 149 30.35 -14.98 0.49
N ARG A 150 30.40 -16.03 1.32
CA ARG A 150 30.11 -17.41 0.89
C ARG A 150 28.65 -17.57 0.49
N ILE A 151 27.78 -16.63 0.87
CA ILE A 151 26.38 -16.58 0.42
C ILE A 151 26.30 -16.45 -1.10
N CYS A 152 27.24 -15.75 -1.74
CA CYS A 152 27.33 -15.65 -3.20
C CYS A 152 27.48 -17.04 -3.87
N ASN A 153 28.00 -18.05 -3.18
CA ASN A 153 28.12 -19.41 -3.70
C ASN A 153 26.75 -20.10 -3.93
N ASN A 154 25.65 -19.49 -3.47
CA ASN A 154 24.28 -19.93 -3.79
C ASN A 154 23.82 -19.49 -5.19
N ILE A 155 24.63 -18.73 -5.93
CA ILE A 155 24.39 -18.34 -7.31
C ILE A 155 25.11 -19.34 -8.22
N ASN A 156 24.34 -20.02 -9.07
CA ASN A 156 24.84 -21.10 -9.92
C ASN A 156 25.64 -20.57 -11.12
N GLU A 157 25.17 -19.47 -11.73
CA GLU A 157 25.80 -18.90 -12.91
C GLU A 157 27.06 -18.12 -12.51
N HIS A 158 28.19 -18.47 -13.11
CA HIS A 158 29.48 -17.90 -12.75
C HIS A 158 29.51 -16.37 -12.94
N ALA A 159 28.96 -15.90 -14.06
CA ALA A 159 28.92 -14.47 -14.36
C ALA A 159 28.11 -13.67 -13.33
N GLU A 160 26.99 -14.22 -12.84
CA GLU A 160 26.13 -13.57 -11.84
C GLU A 160 26.75 -13.65 -10.44
N ARG A 161 27.43 -14.74 -10.14
CA ARG A 161 28.17 -14.91 -8.88
C ARG A 161 29.32 -13.91 -8.77
N ASP A 162 30.03 -13.67 -9.86
CA ASP A 162 31.10 -12.68 -9.91
C ASP A 162 30.57 -11.26 -9.64
N GLU A 163 29.35 -10.92 -10.09
CA GLU A 163 28.70 -9.65 -9.73
C GLU A 163 28.35 -9.57 -8.24
N CYS A 164 27.94 -10.68 -7.63
CA CYS A 164 27.73 -10.75 -6.17
C CYS A 164 29.02 -10.45 -5.40
N TYR A 165 30.15 -11.02 -5.82
CA TYR A 165 31.45 -10.73 -5.23
C TYR A 165 31.86 -9.26 -5.41
N ILE A 166 31.69 -8.68 -6.60
CA ILE A 166 31.97 -7.25 -6.85
C ILE A 166 31.13 -6.35 -5.94
N ARG A 167 29.82 -6.64 -5.80
CA ARG A 167 28.92 -5.88 -4.93
C ARG A 167 29.34 -6.02 -3.47
N TYR A 168 29.73 -7.21 -3.02
CA TYR A 168 30.28 -7.43 -1.69
C TYR A 168 31.55 -6.61 -1.44
N CYS A 169 32.51 -6.67 -2.37
CA CYS A 169 33.78 -5.93 -2.29
C CYS A 169 33.59 -4.42 -2.20
N SER A 170 32.75 -3.84 -3.06
CA SER A 170 32.52 -2.39 -3.09
C SER A 170 31.94 -1.87 -1.75
N GLN A 171 31.00 -2.62 -1.16
CA GLN A 171 30.34 -2.24 0.08
C GLN A 171 31.19 -2.52 1.34
N LYS A 172 31.97 -3.61 1.33
CA LYS A 172 32.81 -4.01 2.48
C LYS A 172 34.24 -3.50 2.42
N ARG A 173 34.66 -2.89 1.30
CA ARG A 173 36.03 -2.39 1.07
C ARG A 173 37.09 -3.46 1.32
N THR A 174 36.84 -4.67 0.83
CA THR A 174 37.78 -5.80 0.88
C THR A 174 38.05 -6.32 -0.52
N TYR A 175 39.26 -6.80 -0.78
CA TYR A 175 39.69 -7.30 -2.09
C TYR A 175 40.02 -8.79 -2.10
N VAL A 176 39.98 -9.46 -0.94
CA VAL A 176 40.44 -10.85 -0.80
C VAL A 176 39.66 -11.80 -1.71
N ILE A 177 38.36 -11.55 -1.88
CA ILE A 177 37.49 -12.36 -2.75
C ILE A 177 37.68 -12.06 -4.25
N CYS A 178 38.38 -10.96 -4.62
CA CYS A 178 38.60 -10.68 -6.04
C CYS A 178 39.44 -11.78 -6.71
N ASP A 179 40.34 -12.42 -5.97
CA ASP A 179 41.10 -13.58 -6.46
C ASP A 179 40.21 -14.81 -6.78
N GLU A 180 38.97 -14.87 -6.28
CA GLU A 180 38.00 -15.94 -6.56
C GLU A 180 37.14 -15.70 -7.81
N ILE A 181 37.21 -14.50 -8.41
CA ILE A 181 36.45 -14.12 -9.61
C ILE A 181 37.12 -14.73 -10.85
N LEU A 182 36.32 -15.44 -11.66
CA LEU A 182 36.82 -16.17 -12.83
C LEU A 182 36.98 -15.26 -14.05
N ASP A 183 36.06 -14.31 -14.27
CA ASP A 183 36.17 -13.36 -15.36
C ASP A 183 37.23 -12.28 -15.05
N ASN A 184 38.29 -12.21 -15.86
CA ASN A 184 39.42 -11.29 -15.62
C ASN A 184 38.98 -9.81 -15.58
N ASN A 185 38.06 -9.38 -16.43
CA ASN A 185 37.57 -8.00 -16.42
C ASN A 185 36.75 -7.71 -15.16
N LYS A 186 35.92 -8.67 -14.71
CA LYS A 186 35.18 -8.56 -13.44
C LYS A 186 36.11 -8.56 -12.23
N ARG A 187 37.17 -9.37 -12.26
CA ARG A 187 38.21 -9.41 -11.23
C ARG A 187 38.93 -8.07 -11.13
N ASP A 188 39.33 -7.50 -12.26
CA ASP A 188 39.96 -6.20 -12.33
C ASP A 188 39.04 -5.07 -11.81
N ARG A 189 37.75 -5.12 -12.16
CA ARG A 189 36.74 -4.20 -11.58
C ARG A 189 36.58 -4.39 -10.08
N CYS A 190 36.59 -5.63 -9.59
CA CYS A 190 36.53 -5.94 -8.16
C CYS A 190 37.70 -5.27 -7.41
N TYR A 191 38.92 -5.38 -7.95
CA TYR A 191 40.08 -4.69 -7.40
C TYR A 191 39.91 -3.18 -7.39
N LEU A 192 39.45 -2.59 -8.50
CA LEU A 192 39.18 -1.16 -8.57
C LEU A 192 38.14 -0.70 -7.54
N TYR A 193 37.02 -1.43 -7.37
CA TYR A 193 35.95 -1.03 -6.44
C TYR A 193 36.25 -1.32 -4.97
N SER A 194 37.12 -2.29 -4.69
CA SER A 194 37.63 -2.54 -3.33
C SER A 194 38.56 -1.42 -2.85
N HIS A 195 39.07 -0.62 -3.79
CA HIS A 195 40.10 0.38 -3.56
C HIS A 195 39.50 1.74 -3.20
N TYR A 196 39.55 2.07 -1.90
CA TYR A 196 39.34 3.43 -1.39
C TYR A 196 40.21 3.68 -0.16
N PRO A 197 41.16 4.64 -0.15
CA PRO A 197 42.04 5.11 -1.23
C PRO A 197 43.55 4.95 -0.91
N LYS A 198 43.97 4.01 -0.04
CA LYS A 198 45.35 4.03 0.50
C LYS A 198 46.32 2.99 -0.03
N ASN A 199 45.86 1.89 -0.62
CA ASN A 199 46.75 0.80 -0.99
C ASN A 199 46.93 0.66 -2.50
N THR A 200 47.88 1.42 -3.06
CA THR A 200 48.21 1.39 -4.49
C THR A 200 48.78 0.05 -4.95
N THR A 201 49.26 -0.81 -4.05
CA THR A 201 49.76 -2.15 -4.43
C THR A 201 48.65 -3.04 -4.97
N ILE A 202 47.38 -2.73 -4.71
CA ILE A 202 46.24 -3.45 -5.30
C ILE A 202 46.16 -3.19 -6.81
N CYS A 203 46.53 -1.98 -7.26
CA CYS A 203 46.52 -1.63 -8.68
C CYS A 203 47.56 -2.42 -9.50
N ASP A 204 48.61 -2.94 -8.85
CA ASP A 204 49.59 -3.84 -9.47
C ASP A 204 49.00 -5.22 -9.82
N LYS A 205 47.90 -5.61 -9.17
CA LYS A 205 47.19 -6.87 -9.46
C LYS A 205 46.24 -6.79 -10.66
N ILE A 206 45.94 -5.58 -11.15
CA ILE A 206 44.97 -5.35 -12.22
C ILE A 206 45.62 -5.60 -13.58
N GLU A 207 45.08 -6.52 -14.37
CA GLU A 207 45.66 -6.91 -15.67
C GLU A 207 45.29 -5.94 -16.79
N ASN A 208 44.03 -5.54 -16.86
CA ASN A 208 43.49 -4.58 -17.82
C ASN A 208 44.12 -3.19 -17.61
N SER A 209 44.81 -2.69 -18.65
CA SER A 209 45.57 -1.44 -18.58
C SER A 209 44.69 -0.23 -18.26
N SER A 210 43.49 -0.14 -18.84
CA SER A 210 42.58 0.99 -18.64
C SER A 210 41.98 0.99 -17.23
N ILE A 211 41.61 -0.19 -16.70
CA ILE A 211 41.15 -0.31 -15.31
C ILE A 211 42.28 -0.01 -14.32
N GLN A 212 43.50 -0.47 -14.62
CA GLN A 212 44.67 -0.14 -13.82
C GLN A 212 44.95 1.37 -13.82
N GLY A 213 44.84 2.02 -14.99
CA GLY A 213 44.99 3.46 -15.12
C GLY A 213 44.00 4.22 -14.24
N MET A 214 42.74 3.79 -14.22
CA MET A 214 41.74 4.33 -13.29
C MET A 214 42.14 4.14 -11.82
N CYS A 215 42.67 2.97 -11.47
CA CYS A 215 43.08 2.65 -10.09
C CYS A 215 44.20 3.57 -9.59
N TYR A 216 45.19 3.87 -10.43
CA TYR A 216 46.31 4.73 -10.09
C TYR A 216 46.03 6.23 -10.17
N LEU A 217 45.07 6.65 -11.02
CA LEU A 217 44.82 8.06 -11.31
C LEU A 217 44.45 8.87 -10.05
N LEU A 218 43.49 8.40 -9.26
CA LEU A 218 43.03 9.14 -8.08
C LEU A 218 44.12 9.23 -7.00
N PRO A 219 44.80 8.13 -6.58
CA PRO A 219 45.93 8.21 -5.66
C PRO A 219 47.06 9.12 -6.13
N ALA A 220 47.37 9.14 -7.43
CA ALA A 220 48.38 10.04 -7.99
C ALA A 220 48.02 11.51 -7.82
N ILE A 221 46.75 11.88 -8.07
CA ILE A 221 46.24 13.24 -7.91
C ILE A 221 46.20 13.65 -6.44
N GLU A 222 45.64 12.80 -5.57
CA GLU A 222 45.52 13.10 -4.12
C GLU A 222 46.88 13.24 -3.44
N ALA A 223 47.85 12.41 -3.83
CA ALA A 223 49.22 12.47 -3.31
C ALA A 223 50.11 13.50 -4.03
N ASN A 224 49.62 14.15 -5.08
CA ASN A 224 50.40 15.00 -5.99
C ASN A 224 51.73 14.33 -6.43
N ASN A 225 51.67 13.04 -6.78
CA ASN A 225 52.85 12.20 -6.98
C ASN A 225 52.96 11.70 -8.44
N LEU A 226 53.83 12.36 -9.22
CA LEU A 226 54.09 12.03 -10.62
C LEU A 226 54.61 10.60 -10.84
N SER A 227 55.32 10.01 -9.87
CA SER A 227 55.83 8.64 -9.99
C SER A 227 54.71 7.59 -10.05
N LEU A 228 53.51 7.91 -9.56
CA LEU A 228 52.34 7.03 -9.71
C LEU A 228 51.76 7.10 -11.13
N CYS A 229 51.91 8.23 -11.84
CA CYS A 229 51.54 8.31 -13.26
C CYS A 229 52.43 7.44 -14.14
N GLU A 230 53.71 7.27 -13.76
CA GLU A 230 54.66 6.38 -14.46
C GLU A 230 54.27 4.90 -14.38
N LYS A 231 53.51 4.52 -13.34
CA LYS A 231 52.98 3.16 -13.18
C LYS A 231 51.76 2.86 -14.03
N ILE A 232 51.13 3.88 -14.62
CA ILE A 232 49.94 3.70 -15.46
C ILE A 232 50.38 3.17 -16.83
N ARG A 233 49.98 1.94 -17.17
CA ARG A 233 50.28 1.32 -18.48
C ARG A 233 49.45 1.87 -19.63
N ASP A 234 48.27 2.40 -19.35
CA ASP A 234 47.38 2.96 -20.37
C ASP A 234 47.78 4.40 -20.71
N ASN A 235 48.08 4.65 -21.99
CA ASN A 235 48.62 5.94 -22.45
C ASN A 235 47.65 7.10 -22.24
N ASP A 236 46.34 6.86 -22.35
CA ASP A 236 45.30 7.87 -22.21
C ASP A 236 45.19 8.27 -20.74
N TYR A 237 45.09 7.29 -19.83
CA TYR A 237 45.08 7.55 -18.38
C TYR A 237 46.39 8.16 -17.87
N SER A 238 47.54 7.74 -18.40
CA SER A 238 48.83 8.34 -18.08
C SER A 238 48.86 9.82 -18.49
N SER A 239 48.42 10.13 -19.72
CA SER A 239 48.30 11.51 -20.22
C SER A 239 47.37 12.35 -19.36
N ILE A 240 46.21 11.81 -18.94
CA ILE A 240 45.28 12.49 -18.00
C ILE A 240 45.97 12.79 -16.67
N CYS A 241 46.71 11.83 -16.12
CA CYS A 241 47.42 11.94 -14.85
C CYS A 241 48.44 13.10 -14.89
N TYR A 242 49.31 13.10 -15.91
CA TYR A 242 50.29 14.17 -16.11
C TYR A 242 49.63 15.51 -16.40
N ALA A 243 48.61 15.54 -17.25
CA ALA A 243 47.88 16.76 -17.59
C ALA A 243 47.36 17.45 -16.33
N ARG A 244 46.71 16.70 -15.43
CA ARG A 244 46.15 17.21 -14.17
C ARG A 244 47.21 17.64 -13.16
N LEU A 245 48.26 16.86 -12.95
CA LEU A 245 49.32 17.20 -11.99
C LEU A 245 50.18 18.39 -12.44
N THR A 246 50.30 18.62 -13.74
CA THR A 246 51.11 19.71 -14.33
C THR A 246 50.27 20.88 -14.85
N ASN A 247 48.94 20.80 -14.78
CA ASN A 247 48.00 21.75 -15.38
C ASN A 247 48.24 22.01 -16.87
N ASN A 248 48.74 21.02 -17.62
CA ASN A 248 49.10 21.17 -19.02
C ASN A 248 48.04 20.55 -19.95
N SER A 249 47.17 21.40 -20.51
CA SER A 249 46.09 20.97 -21.41
C SER A 249 46.57 20.43 -22.76
N ILE A 250 47.82 20.70 -23.16
CA ILE A 250 48.39 20.15 -24.40
C ILE A 250 48.47 18.62 -24.31
N LEU A 251 48.67 18.07 -23.11
CA LEU A 251 48.71 16.63 -22.89
C LEU A 251 47.35 15.96 -23.15
N CYS A 252 46.23 16.69 -23.03
CA CYS A 252 44.92 16.16 -23.40
C CYS A 252 44.81 15.86 -24.90
N ASN A 253 45.57 16.55 -25.77
CA ASN A 253 45.59 16.25 -27.20
C ASN A 253 46.24 14.89 -27.52
N LYS A 254 46.94 14.28 -26.55
CA LYS A 254 47.59 12.97 -26.73
C LYS A 254 46.66 11.80 -26.43
N ILE A 255 45.48 12.06 -25.87
CA ILE A 255 44.49 11.06 -25.50
C ILE A 255 43.75 10.62 -26.77
N GLN A 256 43.71 9.32 -27.04
CA GLN A 256 43.06 8.76 -28.22
C GLN A 256 41.54 8.63 -28.02
N ASP A 257 41.11 8.21 -26.84
CA ASP A 257 39.70 8.16 -26.47
C ASP A 257 39.15 9.59 -26.28
N ILE A 258 38.28 9.99 -27.20
CA ILE A 258 37.75 11.36 -27.27
C ILE A 258 36.83 11.67 -26.08
N GLU A 259 36.12 10.67 -25.55
CA GLU A 259 35.26 10.83 -24.36
C GLU A 259 36.11 11.04 -23.11
N LEU A 260 37.18 10.25 -22.95
CA LEU A 260 38.15 10.45 -21.87
C LEU A 260 38.86 11.80 -21.98
N ALA A 261 39.24 12.23 -23.19
CA ALA A 261 39.85 13.53 -23.42
C ALA A 261 38.91 14.67 -22.97
N GLY A 262 37.62 14.58 -23.33
CA GLY A 262 36.60 15.55 -22.95
C GLY A 262 36.35 15.60 -21.44
N PHE A 263 35.80 14.53 -20.88
CA PHE A 263 35.30 14.50 -19.50
C PHE A 263 36.43 14.38 -18.45
N ARG A 264 37.44 13.55 -18.70
CA ARG A 264 38.50 13.32 -17.70
C ARG A 264 39.67 14.29 -17.84
N CYS A 265 39.92 14.87 -19.00
CA CYS A 265 41.05 15.79 -19.18
C CYS A 265 40.62 17.26 -19.25
N TYR A 266 39.98 17.69 -20.34
CA TYR A 266 39.67 19.11 -20.56
C TYR A 266 38.72 19.69 -19.53
N ASP A 267 37.60 19.01 -19.23
CA ASP A 267 36.64 19.50 -18.22
C ASP A 267 37.31 19.69 -16.85
N THR A 268 38.08 18.68 -16.41
CA THR A 268 38.76 18.76 -15.11
C THR A 268 39.83 19.85 -15.09
N LEU A 269 40.63 19.99 -16.16
CA LEU A 269 41.61 21.06 -16.25
C LEU A 269 40.96 22.43 -16.31
N ALA A 270 39.86 22.58 -17.05
CA ALA A 270 39.09 23.82 -17.07
C ALA A 270 38.77 24.26 -15.64
N ARG A 271 38.23 23.34 -14.83
CA ARG A 271 37.87 23.59 -13.42
C ARG A 271 39.09 23.94 -12.57
N ILE A 272 40.18 23.17 -12.66
CA ILE A 272 41.40 23.38 -11.85
C ILE A 272 42.08 24.71 -12.20
N THR A 273 42.23 25.00 -13.49
CA THR A 273 42.92 26.21 -13.97
C THR A 273 42.00 27.42 -14.06
N LYS A 274 40.70 27.25 -13.80
CA LYS A 274 39.65 28.25 -14.01
C LYS A 274 39.70 28.86 -15.43
N ASN A 275 39.84 28.01 -16.45
CA ASN A 275 39.89 28.44 -17.84
C ASN A 275 38.72 27.84 -18.64
N SER A 276 37.64 28.61 -18.83
CA SER A 276 36.44 28.17 -19.55
C SER A 276 36.67 27.89 -21.03
N SER A 277 37.72 28.47 -21.64
CA SER A 277 38.06 28.19 -23.05
C SER A 277 38.50 26.74 -23.28
N LEU A 278 38.90 26.01 -22.23
CA LEU A 278 39.15 24.58 -22.33
C LEU A 278 37.87 23.77 -22.58
N CYS A 279 36.69 24.29 -22.22
CA CYS A 279 35.42 23.68 -22.57
C CYS A 279 35.18 23.70 -24.09
N ASP A 280 35.69 24.71 -24.82
CA ASP A 280 35.57 24.76 -26.30
C ASP A 280 36.32 23.59 -26.97
N ARG A 281 37.27 22.95 -26.26
CA ARG A 281 38.03 21.79 -26.75
C ARG A 281 37.28 20.46 -26.62
N ILE A 282 36.10 20.45 -25.98
CA ILE A 282 35.27 19.25 -25.80
C ILE A 282 34.32 19.14 -27.01
N VAL A 283 34.73 18.40 -28.04
CA VAL A 283 34.06 18.43 -29.34
C VAL A 283 32.88 17.45 -29.46
N LEU A 284 33.07 16.19 -29.06
CA LEU A 284 32.07 15.12 -29.32
C LEU A 284 31.03 14.95 -28.22
N ASP A 285 31.41 15.18 -26.96
CA ASP A 285 30.49 15.04 -25.82
C ASP A 285 29.88 16.40 -25.46
N ASN A 286 28.78 16.74 -26.16
CA ASN A 286 28.01 17.95 -25.89
C ASN A 286 27.51 18.02 -24.43
N ARG A 287 27.20 16.87 -23.80
CA ARG A 287 26.70 16.84 -22.43
C ARG A 287 27.80 17.28 -21.46
N THR A 288 29.00 16.72 -21.62
CA THR A 288 30.18 17.12 -20.84
C THR A 288 30.57 18.56 -21.13
N ARG A 289 30.58 19.00 -22.40
CA ARG A 289 30.88 20.39 -22.74
C ARG A 289 29.92 21.35 -22.06
N ASN A 290 28.62 21.09 -22.11
CA ASN A 290 27.62 21.94 -21.48
C ASN A 290 27.78 21.95 -19.95
N SER A 291 28.07 20.79 -19.34
CA SER A 291 28.39 20.69 -17.90
C SER A 291 29.64 21.48 -17.50
N CYS A 292 30.66 21.50 -18.38
CA CYS A 292 31.88 22.28 -18.20
C CYS A 292 31.56 23.78 -18.13
N TYR A 293 30.82 24.34 -19.09
CA TYR A 293 30.41 25.75 -19.02
C TYR A 293 29.52 26.05 -17.82
N GLY A 294 28.56 25.17 -17.52
CA GLY A 294 27.67 25.31 -16.37
C GLY A 294 28.44 25.52 -15.06
N TYR A 295 29.56 24.81 -14.86
CA TYR A 295 30.41 25.01 -13.69
C TYR A 295 30.93 26.45 -13.55
N PHE A 296 31.43 27.04 -14.63
CA PHE A 296 31.98 28.41 -14.59
C PHE A 296 30.92 29.44 -14.31
N ILE A 297 29.76 29.30 -14.94
CA ILE A 297 28.62 30.18 -14.74
C ILE A 297 28.23 30.21 -13.26
N LEU A 298 28.14 29.04 -12.62
CA LEU A 298 27.82 28.90 -11.20
C LEU A 298 28.92 29.44 -10.28
N HIS A 299 30.18 29.05 -10.52
CA HIS A 299 31.28 29.34 -9.60
C HIS A 299 31.81 30.77 -9.69
N ASP A 300 31.71 31.41 -10.86
CA ASP A 300 32.15 32.80 -11.03
C ASP A 300 31.03 33.81 -10.71
N GLY A 301 29.85 33.34 -10.28
CA GLY A 301 28.72 34.19 -9.91
C GLY A 301 28.16 34.95 -11.12
N PHE A 302 28.04 34.28 -12.27
CA PHE A 302 27.45 34.82 -13.50
C PHE A 302 28.14 36.07 -14.06
N LYS A 303 29.45 36.23 -13.82
CA LYS A 303 30.23 37.37 -14.37
C LYS A 303 30.25 37.40 -15.90
N ASP A 304 30.18 36.25 -16.54
CA ASP A 304 30.21 36.10 -18.01
C ASP A 304 28.98 35.32 -18.47
N LEU A 305 27.89 36.05 -18.75
CA LEU A 305 26.63 35.48 -19.23
C LEU A 305 26.73 34.97 -20.67
N ASP A 306 27.76 35.37 -21.43
CA ASP A 306 27.95 34.88 -22.80
C ASP A 306 28.28 33.39 -22.81
N LEU A 307 28.80 32.85 -21.70
CA LEU A 307 28.96 31.41 -21.51
C LEU A 307 27.64 30.65 -21.55
N CYS A 308 26.50 31.26 -21.19
CA CYS A 308 25.20 30.60 -21.34
C CYS A 308 24.85 30.34 -22.80
N ASN A 309 25.40 31.11 -23.76
CA ASN A 309 25.17 30.88 -25.19
C ASN A 309 26.05 29.78 -25.80
N LYS A 310 27.01 29.25 -25.04
CA LYS A 310 27.97 28.22 -25.51
C LYS A 310 27.42 26.80 -25.57
N PRO A 311 26.56 26.35 -24.63
CA PRO A 311 25.87 25.08 -24.73
C PRO A 311 25.13 24.90 -26.07
N THR A 312 25.25 23.72 -26.67
CA THR A 312 24.57 23.42 -27.95
C THR A 312 23.14 22.94 -27.78
N TYR A 313 22.78 22.43 -26.60
CA TYR A 313 21.42 22.00 -26.32
C TYR A 313 20.63 23.18 -25.76
N THR A 314 19.46 23.44 -26.34
CA THR A 314 18.55 24.51 -25.92
C THR A 314 18.21 24.38 -24.45
N GLU A 315 17.88 23.18 -23.98
CA GLU A 315 17.61 22.88 -22.57
C GLU A 315 18.74 23.34 -21.63
N THR A 316 20.01 23.06 -21.94
CA THR A 316 21.11 23.46 -21.05
C THR A 316 21.37 24.97 -21.08
N ARG A 317 21.21 25.61 -22.24
CA ARG A 317 21.28 27.07 -22.36
C ARG A 317 20.16 27.74 -21.57
N ASP A 318 18.95 27.22 -21.72
CA ASP A 318 17.75 27.76 -21.12
C ASP A 318 17.79 27.60 -19.60
N TRP A 319 18.21 26.43 -19.10
CA TRP A 319 18.53 26.20 -17.69
C TRP A 319 19.59 27.18 -17.16
N CYS A 320 20.63 27.47 -17.96
CA CYS A 320 21.67 28.43 -17.59
C CYS A 320 21.11 29.84 -17.38
N PHE A 321 20.30 30.33 -18.32
CA PHE A 321 19.66 31.64 -18.20
C PHE A 321 18.63 31.68 -17.08
N ASN A 322 17.83 30.63 -16.88
CA ASN A 322 16.90 30.52 -15.77
C ASN A 322 17.64 30.65 -14.43
N TYR A 323 18.69 29.84 -14.25
CA TYR A 323 19.48 29.84 -13.02
C TYR A 323 20.22 31.17 -12.80
N ALA A 324 20.73 31.80 -13.87
CA ALA A 324 21.32 33.14 -13.81
C ALA A 324 20.30 34.22 -13.43
N ALA A 325 19.10 34.18 -14.02
CA ALA A 325 18.00 35.08 -13.70
C ALA A 325 17.69 35.02 -12.20
N TYR A 326 17.54 33.81 -11.65
CA TYR A 326 17.23 33.56 -10.25
C TYR A 326 18.29 34.13 -9.28
N ASN A 327 19.58 33.90 -9.55
CA ASN A 327 20.67 34.33 -8.67
C ASN A 327 20.96 35.84 -8.76
N LEU A 328 20.81 36.41 -9.95
CA LEU A 328 21.01 37.85 -10.18
C LEU A 328 19.75 38.66 -9.92
N LEU A 329 18.62 38.01 -9.61
CA LEU A 329 17.29 38.60 -9.50
C LEU A 329 16.91 39.46 -10.72
N ASN A 330 17.31 39.01 -11.92
CA ASN A 330 17.17 39.77 -13.16
C ASN A 330 16.14 39.13 -14.10
N THR A 331 14.93 39.70 -14.12
CA THR A 331 13.80 39.21 -14.93
C THR A 331 14.03 39.30 -16.44
N SER A 332 14.94 40.17 -16.90
CA SER A 332 15.26 40.28 -18.33
C SER A 332 15.95 39.04 -18.89
N LEU A 333 16.61 38.24 -18.04
CA LEU A 333 17.25 37.00 -18.49
C LEU A 333 16.23 35.91 -18.83
N CYS A 334 15.02 35.93 -18.25
CA CYS A 334 13.97 35.00 -18.61
C CYS A 334 13.48 35.18 -20.07
N THR A 335 13.73 36.34 -20.70
CA THR A 335 13.35 36.55 -22.12
C THR A 335 14.37 35.95 -23.10
N LEU A 336 15.54 35.52 -22.62
CA LEU A 336 16.57 34.84 -23.40
C LEU A 336 16.36 33.32 -23.47
N ILE A 337 15.44 32.80 -22.66
CA ILE A 337 15.02 31.39 -22.63
C ILE A 337 14.06 31.14 -23.80
N VAL A 338 14.19 30.00 -24.47
CA VAL A 338 13.37 29.65 -25.64
C VAL A 338 12.26 28.67 -25.29
N GLU A 339 12.53 27.65 -24.49
CA GLU A 339 11.55 26.65 -24.05
C GLU A 339 10.56 27.28 -23.05
N GLN A 340 9.26 27.18 -23.36
CA GLN A 340 8.23 27.87 -22.57
C GLN A 340 8.13 27.36 -21.13
N GLU A 341 8.35 26.08 -20.89
CA GLU A 341 8.37 25.49 -19.54
C GLU A 341 9.45 26.13 -18.67
N GLU A 342 10.65 26.36 -19.23
CA GLU A 342 11.74 27.04 -18.52
C GLU A 342 11.48 28.54 -18.34
N VAL A 343 10.79 29.18 -19.28
CA VAL A 343 10.34 30.58 -19.13
C VAL A 343 9.37 30.71 -17.94
N ASP A 344 8.41 29.79 -17.86
CA ASP A 344 7.39 29.74 -16.81
C ASP A 344 8.04 29.48 -15.44
N SER A 345 8.96 28.51 -15.38
CA SER A 345 9.81 28.22 -14.21
C SER A 345 10.62 29.45 -13.77
N CYS A 346 11.27 30.15 -14.71
CA CYS A 346 12.08 31.34 -14.45
C CYS A 346 11.27 32.48 -13.82
N TYR A 347 10.14 32.84 -14.42
CA TYR A 347 9.29 33.89 -13.89
C TYR A 347 8.66 33.51 -12.54
N SER A 348 8.23 32.25 -12.38
CA SER A 348 7.66 31.76 -11.12
C SER A 348 8.67 31.83 -9.97
N GLY A 349 9.90 31.34 -10.19
CA GLY A 349 10.98 31.41 -9.22
C GLY A 349 11.35 32.84 -8.83
N LEU A 350 11.41 33.74 -9.81
CA LEU A 350 11.69 35.17 -9.55
C LEU A 350 10.55 35.87 -8.83
N ALA A 351 9.29 35.62 -9.20
CA ALA A 351 8.12 36.15 -8.52
C ALA A 351 8.19 35.85 -7.02
N LYS A 352 8.49 34.60 -6.68
CA LYS A 352 8.64 34.12 -5.30
C LYS A 352 9.76 34.81 -4.53
N ASN A 353 10.94 34.96 -5.15
CA ASN A 353 12.12 35.56 -4.51
C ASN A 353 12.00 37.07 -4.32
N LEU A 354 11.48 37.76 -5.33
CA LEU A 354 11.28 39.21 -5.33
C LEU A 354 9.99 39.62 -4.62
N ASN A 355 9.12 38.64 -4.32
CA ASN A 355 7.80 38.85 -3.78
C ASN A 355 6.93 39.75 -4.70
N GLU A 356 7.11 39.60 -6.02
CA GLU A 356 6.50 40.43 -7.06
C GLU A 356 5.49 39.61 -7.89
N SER A 357 4.22 39.70 -7.52
CA SER A 357 3.15 38.89 -8.13
C SER A 357 2.86 39.19 -9.61
N SER A 358 3.25 40.38 -10.10
CA SER A 358 3.13 40.75 -11.52
C SER A 358 3.95 39.84 -12.45
N LEU A 359 4.96 39.16 -11.91
CA LEU A 359 5.75 38.18 -12.65
C LEU A 359 4.97 36.89 -12.89
N CYS A 360 4.00 36.54 -12.03
CA CYS A 360 3.12 35.41 -12.27
C CYS A 360 2.22 35.63 -13.49
N ASP A 361 1.90 36.87 -13.87
CA ASP A 361 1.16 37.17 -15.10
C ASP A 361 1.93 36.79 -16.36
N LYS A 362 3.27 36.66 -16.27
CA LYS A 362 4.14 36.26 -17.39
C LYS A 362 4.23 34.75 -17.57
N VAL A 363 3.74 33.97 -16.60
CA VAL A 363 3.69 32.50 -16.65
C VAL A 363 2.51 32.08 -17.53
N LYS A 364 2.77 31.33 -18.60
CA LYS A 364 1.75 30.92 -19.57
C LYS A 364 1.01 29.66 -19.16
N ASP A 365 1.72 28.66 -18.64
CA ASP A 365 1.07 27.46 -18.13
C ASP A 365 0.14 27.80 -16.95
N ARG A 366 -1.06 27.24 -17.00
CA ARG A 366 -2.11 27.58 -16.04
C ARG A 366 -1.79 27.05 -14.64
N TYR A 367 -1.23 25.84 -14.56
CA TYR A 367 -0.90 25.19 -13.31
C TYR A 367 0.29 25.90 -12.66
N ASP A 368 1.37 26.12 -13.42
CA ASP A 368 2.56 26.82 -12.92
C ASP A 368 2.25 28.26 -12.50
N ARG A 369 1.37 28.95 -13.22
CA ARG A 369 0.90 30.28 -12.81
C ARG A 369 0.13 30.25 -11.50
N SER A 370 -0.69 29.23 -11.29
CA SER A 370 -1.45 29.07 -10.05
C SER A 370 -0.52 28.81 -8.87
N GLN A 371 0.48 27.95 -9.06
CA GLN A 371 1.54 27.70 -8.08
C GLN A 371 2.39 28.95 -7.81
N CYS A 372 2.70 29.75 -8.84
CA CYS A 372 3.40 31.02 -8.71
C CYS A 372 2.64 31.97 -7.77
N TYR A 373 1.35 32.19 -8.02
CA TYR A 373 0.55 33.05 -7.14
C TYR A 373 0.48 32.49 -5.72
N GLU A 374 0.29 31.19 -5.54
CA GLU A 374 0.32 30.56 -4.22
C GLU A 374 1.62 30.86 -3.47
N ASP A 375 2.76 30.57 -4.09
CA ASP A 375 4.08 30.76 -3.47
C ASP A 375 4.34 32.22 -3.10
N VAL A 376 3.99 33.16 -3.99
CA VAL A 376 4.11 34.60 -3.71
C VAL A 376 3.13 35.02 -2.61
N SER A 377 1.91 34.51 -2.59
CA SER A 377 0.91 34.84 -1.57
C SER A 377 1.36 34.39 -0.18
N VAL A 378 1.95 33.20 -0.08
CA VAL A 378 2.50 32.64 1.17
C VAL A 378 3.71 33.44 1.65
N ASN A 379 4.63 33.79 0.73
CA ASN A 379 5.83 34.56 1.08
C ASN A 379 5.52 36.02 1.45
N SER A 380 4.58 36.65 0.74
CA SER A 380 4.16 38.04 0.99
C SER A 380 3.17 38.18 2.15
N ASN A 381 2.57 37.07 2.59
CA ASN A 381 1.37 37.08 3.43
C ASN A 381 0.20 37.85 2.81
N ASN A 382 0.15 37.98 1.48
CA ASN A 382 -0.92 38.69 0.79
C ASN A 382 -1.96 37.71 0.25
N ILE A 383 -3.01 37.50 1.05
CA ILE A 383 -4.10 36.59 0.72
C ILE A 383 -4.87 36.97 -0.56
N THR A 384 -4.91 38.25 -0.92
CA THR A 384 -5.68 38.71 -2.08
C THR A 384 -5.11 38.16 -3.40
N LEU A 385 -3.83 37.78 -3.42
CA LEU A 385 -3.18 37.20 -4.58
C LEU A 385 -3.76 35.83 -4.96
N CYS A 386 -4.31 35.05 -4.01
CA CYS A 386 -5.02 33.81 -4.34
C CYS A 386 -6.25 34.05 -5.25
N GLN A 387 -6.83 35.25 -5.24
CA GLN A 387 -7.97 35.58 -6.12
C GLN A 387 -7.59 35.58 -7.60
N ASN A 388 -6.30 35.72 -7.93
CA ASN A 388 -5.79 35.63 -9.31
C ASN A 388 -5.69 34.17 -9.81
N ILE A 389 -5.88 33.18 -8.93
CA ILE A 389 -5.87 31.77 -9.29
C ILE A 389 -7.22 31.40 -9.93
N SER A 390 -7.15 31.04 -11.21
CA SER A 390 -8.33 30.75 -12.04
C SER A 390 -9.09 29.49 -11.61
N HIS A 391 -8.36 28.42 -11.26
CA HIS A 391 -8.96 27.16 -10.86
C HIS A 391 -9.40 27.23 -9.40
N ARG A 392 -10.62 26.75 -9.12
CA ARG A 392 -11.20 26.88 -7.78
C ARG A 392 -10.41 26.10 -6.73
N TRP A 393 -10.04 24.84 -7.01
CA TRP A 393 -9.31 23.99 -6.07
C TRP A 393 -7.95 24.58 -5.71
N ASP A 394 -7.19 25.04 -6.71
CA ASP A 394 -5.86 25.62 -6.52
C ASP A 394 -5.95 26.93 -5.70
N ARG A 395 -7.03 27.71 -5.90
CA ARG A 395 -7.32 28.92 -5.12
C ARG A 395 -7.64 28.62 -3.66
N GLU A 396 -8.47 27.61 -3.41
CA GLU A 396 -8.81 27.16 -2.05
C GLU A 396 -7.58 26.61 -1.32
N TYR A 397 -6.74 25.85 -2.03
CA TYR A 397 -5.46 25.36 -1.53
C TYR A 397 -4.47 26.50 -1.21
N CYS A 398 -4.44 27.54 -2.05
CA CYS A 398 -3.66 28.76 -1.76
C CYS A 398 -4.09 29.42 -0.44
N TYR A 399 -5.40 29.56 -0.20
CA TYR A 399 -5.90 30.10 1.08
C TYR A 399 -5.47 29.24 2.27
N GLU A 400 -5.61 27.92 2.16
CA GLU A 400 -5.18 26.99 3.21
C GLU A 400 -3.69 27.13 3.54
N ARG A 401 -2.84 27.20 2.53
CA ARG A 401 -1.39 27.36 2.69
C ARG A 401 -1.01 28.64 3.42
N ILE A 402 -1.68 29.74 3.10
CA ILE A 402 -1.47 31.04 3.79
C ILE A 402 -1.97 30.97 5.23
N VAL A 403 -3.14 30.39 5.46
CA VAL A 403 -3.69 30.17 6.80
C VAL A 403 -2.69 29.47 7.70
N ILE A 404 -2.07 28.39 7.20
CA ILE A 404 -1.06 27.61 7.92
C ILE A 404 0.19 28.44 8.17
N SER A 405 0.67 29.18 7.17
CA SER A 405 1.86 30.03 7.27
C SER A 405 1.69 31.18 8.28
N LEU A 406 0.54 31.86 8.23
CA LEU A 406 0.24 33.03 9.05
C LEU A 406 -0.24 32.70 10.44
N ASN A 407 -0.69 31.46 10.68
CA ASN A 407 -1.37 31.09 11.91
C ASN A 407 -2.56 32.04 12.20
N ASN A 408 -3.33 32.37 11.16
CA ASN A 408 -4.46 33.28 11.25
C ASN A 408 -5.74 32.60 10.75
N SER A 409 -6.64 32.30 11.68
CA SER A 409 -7.92 31.64 11.39
C SER A 409 -8.88 32.52 10.61
N LYS A 410 -8.75 33.85 10.67
CA LYS A 410 -9.59 34.77 9.88
C LYS A 410 -9.38 34.59 8.38
N THR A 411 -8.23 34.07 7.97
CA THR A 411 -7.91 33.81 6.56
C THR A 411 -8.81 32.71 5.97
N CYS A 412 -9.39 31.80 6.77
CA CYS A 412 -10.36 30.81 6.28
C CYS A 412 -11.70 31.44 5.85
N GLU A 413 -12.01 32.69 6.23
CA GLU A 413 -13.25 33.38 5.81
C GLU A 413 -13.29 33.69 4.31
N TYR A 414 -12.13 33.64 3.64
CA TYR A 414 -12.01 33.82 2.20
C TYR A 414 -12.36 32.55 1.40
N ILE A 415 -12.53 31.42 2.09
CA ILE A 415 -13.00 30.17 1.49
C ILE A 415 -14.54 30.21 1.47
N THR A 416 -15.11 30.31 0.26
CA THR A 416 -16.55 30.52 0.08
C THR A 416 -17.40 29.29 0.37
N GLU A 417 -16.79 28.11 0.41
CA GLU A 417 -17.48 26.83 0.55
C GLU A 417 -17.42 26.34 1.99
N GLU A 418 -18.59 26.08 2.57
CA GLU A 418 -18.76 25.82 4.00
C GLU A 418 -17.91 24.62 4.46
N ASN A 419 -17.83 23.56 3.64
CA ASN A 419 -17.07 22.36 3.94
C ASN A 419 -15.56 22.62 3.95
N ASP A 420 -15.06 23.37 2.97
CA ASP A 420 -13.63 23.65 2.82
C ASP A 420 -13.16 24.67 3.87
N ALA A 421 -14.01 25.67 4.19
CA ALA A 421 -13.77 26.59 5.30
C ALA A 421 -13.71 25.83 6.62
N THR A 422 -14.70 24.97 6.91
CA THR A 422 -14.72 24.14 8.12
C THR A 422 -13.47 23.26 8.22
N TRP A 423 -13.07 22.65 7.11
CA TRP A 423 -11.85 21.86 7.04
C TRP A 423 -10.59 22.71 7.33
N CYS A 424 -10.50 23.91 6.76
CA CYS A 424 -9.43 24.89 7.03
C CYS A 424 -9.29 25.18 8.53
N TYR A 425 -10.38 25.53 9.23
CA TYR A 425 -10.34 25.76 10.69
C TYR A 425 -9.92 24.51 11.47
N SER A 426 -10.37 23.32 11.06
CA SER A 426 -10.00 22.07 11.72
C SER A 426 -8.51 21.77 11.61
N LYS A 427 -7.89 22.10 10.47
CA LYS A 427 -6.46 21.91 10.23
C LYS A 427 -5.63 22.87 11.06
N ILE A 428 -6.00 24.14 11.15
CA ILE A 428 -5.35 25.10 12.04
C ILE A 428 -5.25 24.55 13.47
N GLN A 429 -6.36 24.03 14.01
CA GLN A 429 -6.39 23.53 15.38
C GLN A 429 -5.54 22.26 15.59
N GLU A 430 -5.48 21.38 14.60
CA GLU A 430 -4.60 20.21 14.60
C GLU A 430 -3.13 20.64 14.68
N TRP A 431 -2.73 21.59 13.83
CA TRP A 431 -1.35 22.06 13.72
C TRP A 431 -0.87 22.88 14.91
N LEU A 432 -1.72 23.75 15.45
CA LEU A 432 -1.31 24.67 16.52
C LEU A 432 -1.35 24.06 17.91
N ASN A 433 -2.07 22.95 18.09
CA ASN A 433 -2.39 22.39 19.40
C ASN A 433 -2.96 23.44 20.39
N ARG A 434 -3.55 24.52 19.87
CA ARG A 434 -4.21 25.59 20.64
C ARG A 434 -5.71 25.40 20.58
N THR A 435 -6.39 25.67 21.69
CA THR A 435 -7.85 25.82 21.72
C THR A 435 -8.18 27.11 20.97
N LEU A 436 -8.59 27.00 19.71
CA LEU A 436 -9.14 28.12 18.94
C LEU A 436 -10.34 28.68 19.71
N ASP A 437 -10.35 29.97 20.03
CA ASP A 437 -11.55 30.57 20.63
C ASP A 437 -12.61 30.74 19.53
N CYS A 438 -13.61 29.86 19.52
CA CYS A 438 -14.68 29.90 18.52
C CYS A 438 -15.49 31.20 18.56
N HIS A 439 -15.39 32.00 19.63
CA HIS A 439 -16.06 33.31 19.73
C HIS A 439 -15.41 34.38 18.84
N GLU A 440 -14.18 34.18 18.35
CA GLU A 440 -13.48 35.14 17.49
C GLU A 440 -13.81 35.01 15.99
N ILE A 441 -14.67 34.06 15.62
CA ILE A 441 -15.08 33.81 14.24
C ILE A 441 -16.37 34.59 13.97
N ASP A 442 -16.41 35.44 12.94
CA ASP A 442 -17.57 36.28 12.65
C ASP A 442 -18.68 35.51 11.91
N ASN A 443 -18.32 34.47 11.15
CA ASN A 443 -19.28 33.64 10.43
C ASN A 443 -19.98 32.64 11.37
N VAL A 444 -21.27 32.88 11.58
CA VAL A 444 -22.13 32.10 12.49
C VAL A 444 -22.06 30.60 12.21
N ASP A 445 -22.13 30.14 10.95
CA ASP A 445 -22.13 28.70 10.63
C ASP A 445 -20.78 28.02 10.91
N ILE A 446 -19.69 28.77 10.74
CA ILE A 446 -18.34 28.30 11.05
C ILE A 446 -18.12 28.25 12.57
N VAL A 447 -18.55 29.27 13.32
CA VAL A 447 -18.54 29.29 14.79
C VAL A 447 -19.20 28.02 15.34
N ARG A 448 -20.33 27.63 14.74
CA ARG A 448 -21.10 26.45 15.14
C ARG A 448 -20.32 25.15 14.92
N SER A 449 -19.73 24.97 13.73
CA SER A 449 -18.85 23.82 13.43
C SER A 449 -17.61 23.79 14.34
N CYS A 450 -17.07 24.95 14.70
CA CYS A 450 -15.95 25.07 15.65
C CYS A 450 -16.33 24.56 17.05
N PHE A 451 -17.51 24.92 17.56
CA PHE A 451 -17.99 24.45 18.87
C PHE A 451 -18.30 22.96 18.87
N ASP A 452 -18.89 22.41 17.80
CA ASP A 452 -19.10 20.97 17.66
C ASP A 452 -17.77 20.21 17.76
N TRP A 453 -16.75 20.67 17.05
CA TRP A 453 -15.41 20.08 17.12
C TRP A 453 -14.77 20.22 18.51
N GLN A 454 -14.87 21.39 19.15
CA GLN A 454 -14.32 21.60 20.50
C GLN A 454 -14.98 20.67 21.52
N ALA A 455 -16.30 20.49 21.42
CA ALA A 455 -17.06 19.64 22.31
C ALA A 455 -16.58 18.18 22.23
N GLU A 456 -16.28 17.69 21.03
CA GLU A 456 -15.74 16.34 20.81
C GLU A 456 -14.35 16.19 21.41
N ARG A 457 -13.43 17.13 21.15
CA ARG A 457 -12.06 17.05 21.64
C ARG A 457 -11.96 17.18 23.16
N THR A 458 -12.71 18.12 23.74
CA THR A 458 -12.72 18.37 25.19
C THR A 458 -13.65 17.42 25.94
N LYS A 459 -14.49 16.69 25.21
CA LYS A 459 -15.57 15.83 25.75
C LYS A 459 -16.52 16.60 26.66
N ASN A 460 -16.63 17.91 26.46
CA ASN A 460 -17.46 18.80 27.27
C ASN A 460 -18.79 19.10 26.57
N ILE A 461 -19.87 18.53 27.10
CA ILE A 461 -21.22 18.67 26.54
C ILE A 461 -21.74 20.11 26.57
N THR A 462 -21.21 20.99 27.42
CA THR A 462 -21.64 22.39 27.46
C THR A 462 -21.31 23.11 26.16
N GLN A 463 -20.24 22.69 25.47
CA GLN A 463 -19.86 23.24 24.17
C GLN A 463 -20.86 22.83 23.07
N CYS A 464 -21.44 21.63 23.12
CA CYS A 464 -22.51 21.23 22.21
C CYS A 464 -23.75 22.13 22.32
N ARG A 465 -24.01 22.71 23.50
CA ARG A 465 -25.18 23.58 23.71
C ARG A 465 -25.01 24.97 23.10
N ILE A 466 -23.77 25.36 22.81
CA ILE A 466 -23.45 26.58 22.08
C ILE A 466 -23.64 26.34 20.56
N ALA A 467 -23.52 25.08 20.13
CA ALA A 467 -23.68 24.68 18.74
C ALA A 467 -25.16 24.55 18.32
N THR A 468 -25.58 25.44 17.41
CA THR A 468 -26.65 25.28 16.40
C THR A 468 -28.07 24.86 16.82
N THR A 469 -28.90 24.63 15.80
CA THR A 469 -30.21 23.98 15.87
C THR A 469 -30.17 22.74 16.77
N LYS A 470 -31.31 22.47 17.44
CA LYS A 470 -31.47 21.36 18.38
C LYS A 470 -30.95 20.02 17.85
N ASP A 471 -31.11 19.76 16.55
CA ASP A 471 -30.67 18.51 15.92
C ASP A 471 -29.14 18.34 15.89
N LYS A 472 -28.38 19.41 15.62
CA LYS A 472 -26.90 19.35 15.68
C LYS A 472 -26.40 19.20 17.11
N THR A 473 -26.98 19.95 18.06
CA THR A 473 -26.73 19.79 19.51
C THR A 473 -26.91 18.34 19.95
N ASP A 474 -28.02 17.73 19.55
CA ASP A 474 -28.37 16.34 19.88
C ASP A 474 -27.35 15.33 19.32
N ARG A 475 -26.87 15.53 18.08
CA ARG A 475 -25.83 14.69 17.47
C ARG A 475 -24.46 14.86 18.15
N CYS A 476 -24.10 16.08 18.52
CA CYS A 476 -22.87 16.39 19.27
C CYS A 476 -22.88 15.68 20.63
N ILE A 477 -23.96 15.85 21.42
CA ILE A 477 -24.14 15.20 22.73
C ILE A 477 -24.09 13.68 22.59
N LYS A 478 -24.75 13.12 21.57
CA LYS A 478 -24.70 11.67 21.28
C LYS A 478 -23.25 11.17 21.12
N ARG A 479 -22.42 11.86 20.33
CA ARG A 479 -21.03 11.45 20.08
C ARG A 479 -20.20 11.41 21.36
N ILE A 480 -20.29 12.48 22.15
CA ILE A 480 -19.60 12.58 23.45
C ILE A 480 -20.06 11.48 24.42
N ALA A 481 -21.37 11.22 24.48
CA ALA A 481 -21.93 10.16 25.33
C ALA A 481 -21.36 8.77 24.96
N ILE A 482 -21.28 8.46 23.66
CA ILE A 482 -20.74 7.20 23.13
C ILE A 482 -19.25 7.07 23.44
N GLU A 483 -18.46 8.12 23.21
CA GLU A 483 -17.02 8.11 23.47
C GLU A 483 -16.69 7.90 24.95
N ASN A 484 -17.47 8.52 25.84
CA ASN A 484 -17.29 8.41 27.28
C ASN A 484 -17.95 7.17 27.89
N ASN A 485 -18.66 6.37 27.10
CA ASN A 485 -19.48 5.25 27.59
C ASN A 485 -20.48 5.67 28.69
N ASN A 486 -20.93 6.93 28.69
CA ASN A 486 -21.77 7.49 29.73
C ASN A 486 -23.19 7.73 29.20
N HIS A 487 -24.08 6.77 29.46
CA HIS A 487 -25.46 6.82 28.98
C HIS A 487 -26.30 7.91 29.65
N THR A 488 -25.89 8.46 30.80
CA THR A 488 -26.67 9.53 31.44
C THR A 488 -26.64 10.81 30.59
N ILE A 489 -25.57 11.03 29.83
CA ILE A 489 -25.44 12.14 28.89
C ILE A 489 -26.48 12.05 27.77
N CYS A 490 -26.91 10.84 27.37
CA CYS A 490 -27.95 10.71 26.35
C CYS A 490 -29.29 11.34 26.79
N PHE A 491 -29.55 11.52 28.09
CA PHE A 491 -30.79 12.16 28.56
C PHE A 491 -30.81 13.68 28.32
N ASP A 492 -29.66 14.29 28.03
CA ASP A 492 -29.59 15.70 27.61
C ASP A 492 -30.02 15.90 26.13
N ILE A 493 -30.24 14.81 25.38
CA ILE A 493 -30.68 14.84 23.98
C ILE A 493 -32.20 15.06 23.90
N PHE A 494 -32.61 16.10 23.18
CA PHE A 494 -34.02 16.49 23.03
C PHE A 494 -34.76 15.60 22.02
N ASN A 495 -34.16 15.35 20.85
CA ASN A 495 -34.72 14.48 19.84
C ASN A 495 -34.75 13.03 20.33
N VAL A 496 -35.96 12.52 20.56
CA VAL A 496 -36.21 11.18 21.08
C VAL A 496 -35.53 10.11 20.21
N SER A 497 -35.53 10.25 18.89
CA SER A 497 -34.90 9.29 17.97
C SER A 497 -33.39 9.22 18.18
N ILE A 498 -32.71 10.38 18.22
CA ILE A 498 -31.26 10.47 18.43
C ILE A 498 -30.88 9.97 19.83
N ARG A 499 -31.71 10.27 20.84
CA ARG A 499 -31.51 9.78 22.21
C ARG A 499 -31.55 8.27 22.28
N ASN A 500 -32.50 7.64 21.60
CA ASN A 500 -32.63 6.18 21.58
C ASN A 500 -31.42 5.53 20.90
N ASP A 501 -30.96 6.12 19.80
CA ASP A 501 -29.78 5.67 19.08
C ASP A 501 -28.51 5.81 19.95
N CYS A 502 -28.37 6.92 20.68
CA CYS A 502 -27.33 7.11 21.70
C CYS A 502 -27.31 6.00 22.76
N LEU A 503 -28.47 5.72 23.37
CA LEU A 503 -28.59 4.69 24.40
C LEU A 503 -28.28 3.29 23.85
N LEU A 504 -28.70 2.99 22.62
CA LEU A 504 -28.47 1.70 21.96
C LEU A 504 -26.98 1.48 21.64
N GLU A 505 -26.30 2.50 21.13
CA GLU A 505 -24.85 2.42 20.85
C GLU A 505 -24.03 2.21 22.13
N ILE A 506 -24.35 2.94 23.20
CA ILE A 506 -23.64 2.79 24.48
C ILE A 506 -23.94 1.43 25.12
N SER A 507 -25.18 0.95 25.06
CA SER A 507 -25.55 -0.36 25.62
C SER A 507 -24.83 -1.50 24.90
N LYS A 508 -24.67 -1.41 23.57
CA LYS A 508 -23.86 -2.32 22.75
C LYS A 508 -22.37 -2.25 23.07
N LYS A 509 -21.84 -1.03 23.28
CA LYS A 509 -20.42 -0.80 23.55
C LYS A 509 -20.01 -1.28 24.95
N THR A 510 -20.89 -1.12 25.93
CA THR A 510 -20.66 -1.49 27.34
C THR A 510 -21.20 -2.88 27.70
N ASN A 511 -21.97 -3.52 26.82
CA ASN A 511 -22.69 -4.77 27.07
C ASN A 511 -23.60 -4.71 28.31
N ASN A 512 -24.14 -3.52 28.65
CA ASN A 512 -24.96 -3.32 29.84
C ASN A 512 -26.47 -3.29 29.49
N PRO A 513 -27.23 -4.34 29.83
CA PRO A 513 -28.67 -4.41 29.53
C PRO A 513 -29.54 -3.44 30.34
N ASP A 514 -29.05 -2.91 31.47
CA ASP A 514 -29.82 -1.96 32.26
C ASP A 514 -30.06 -0.64 31.52
N ILE A 515 -29.15 -0.25 30.62
CA ILE A 515 -29.29 0.94 29.77
C ILE A 515 -30.52 0.81 28.86
N CYS A 516 -30.87 -0.41 28.44
CA CYS A 516 -32.02 -0.66 27.58
C CYS A 516 -33.37 -0.37 28.23
N LYS A 517 -33.45 -0.22 29.58
CA LYS A 517 -34.70 0.14 30.27
C LYS A 517 -35.26 1.48 29.79
N ASN A 518 -34.38 2.36 29.33
CA ASN A 518 -34.72 3.72 28.89
C ASN A 518 -34.74 3.90 27.37
N ALA A 519 -34.43 2.84 26.60
CA ALA A 519 -34.46 2.89 25.15
C ALA A 519 -35.89 2.66 24.63
N PHE A 520 -36.29 3.41 23.58
CA PHE A 520 -37.62 3.24 22.95
C PHE A 520 -37.86 1.82 22.45
N SER A 521 -36.88 1.21 21.80
CA SER A 521 -36.90 -0.23 21.49
C SER A 521 -36.17 -1.02 22.58
N LYS A 522 -36.75 -1.07 23.78
CA LYS A 522 -36.25 -1.89 24.89
C LYS A 522 -35.95 -3.31 24.44
N VAL A 523 -36.86 -3.91 23.67
CA VAL A 523 -36.75 -5.28 23.18
C VAL A 523 -35.60 -5.45 22.17
N GLY A 524 -35.47 -4.55 21.19
CA GLY A 524 -34.37 -4.60 20.22
C GLY A 524 -33.02 -4.43 20.90
N CYS A 525 -32.92 -3.47 21.83
CA CYS A 525 -31.72 -3.22 22.62
C CYS A 525 -31.30 -4.46 23.44
N LEU A 526 -32.24 -5.07 24.17
CA LEU A 526 -31.96 -6.28 24.95
C LEU A 526 -31.57 -7.46 24.03
N SER A 527 -32.15 -7.57 22.83
CA SER A 527 -31.85 -8.65 21.88
C SER A 527 -30.42 -8.54 21.36
N ASP A 528 -29.99 -7.33 20.98
CA ASP A 528 -28.64 -7.11 20.47
C ASP A 528 -27.58 -7.42 21.55
N ILE A 529 -27.84 -7.05 22.81
CA ILE A 529 -26.93 -7.33 23.93
C ILE A 529 -26.92 -8.83 24.25
N ALA A 530 -28.09 -9.47 24.30
CA ALA A 530 -28.20 -10.90 24.58
C ALA A 530 -27.45 -11.73 23.53
N GLU A 531 -27.58 -11.38 22.25
CA GLU A 531 -26.86 -12.01 21.16
C GLU A 531 -25.33 -11.75 21.24
N ARG A 532 -24.90 -10.51 21.51
CA ARG A 532 -23.48 -10.16 21.62
C ARG A 532 -22.80 -10.86 22.80
N THR A 533 -23.43 -10.85 23.96
CA THR A 533 -22.91 -11.42 25.21
C THR A 533 -23.17 -12.92 25.35
N THR A 534 -24.02 -13.48 24.49
CA THR A 534 -24.53 -14.86 24.59
C THR A 534 -25.23 -15.16 25.92
N ASN A 535 -25.68 -14.13 26.64
CA ASN A 535 -26.33 -14.27 27.94
C ASN A 535 -27.84 -14.47 27.77
N ILE A 536 -28.29 -15.73 27.83
CA ILE A 536 -29.70 -16.12 27.69
C ILE A 536 -30.63 -15.51 28.74
N THR A 537 -30.11 -15.19 29.93
CA THR A 537 -30.93 -14.60 31.01
C THR A 537 -31.50 -13.24 30.61
N ILE A 538 -30.85 -12.53 29.69
CA ILE A 538 -31.32 -11.25 29.16
C ILE A 538 -32.63 -11.44 28.36
N CYS A 539 -32.78 -12.57 27.65
CA CYS A 539 -34.00 -12.86 26.89
C CYS A 539 -35.24 -12.99 27.79
N ALA A 540 -35.08 -13.35 29.08
CA ALA A 540 -36.19 -13.47 30.01
C ALA A 540 -36.88 -12.12 30.30
N ASN A 541 -36.16 -11.01 30.13
CA ASN A 541 -36.64 -9.65 30.41
C ASN A 541 -37.40 -8.99 29.23
N MET A 542 -37.66 -9.73 28.16
CA MET A 542 -38.35 -9.23 26.97
C MET A 542 -39.85 -9.49 27.01
N GLU A 543 -40.64 -8.53 26.53
CA GLU A 543 -42.08 -8.66 26.32
C GLU A 543 -42.46 -8.03 24.98
N PRO A 544 -43.42 -8.59 24.23
CA PRO A 544 -44.16 -9.84 24.49
C PRO A 544 -43.33 -11.15 24.36
N PRO A 545 -43.87 -12.31 24.80
CA PRO A 545 -43.15 -13.59 24.85
C PRO A 545 -42.54 -14.07 23.52
N ASN A 546 -43.11 -13.68 22.38
CA ASN A 546 -42.58 -13.99 21.04
C ASN A 546 -41.16 -13.44 20.82
N TRP A 547 -40.80 -12.33 21.45
CA TRP A 547 -39.44 -11.80 21.37
C TRP A 547 -38.43 -12.61 22.18
N ARG A 548 -38.88 -13.26 23.27
CA ARG A 548 -38.04 -14.19 24.03
C ARG A 548 -37.62 -15.37 23.16
N PHE A 549 -38.55 -15.88 22.35
CA PHE A 549 -38.28 -16.94 21.37
C PHE A 549 -37.22 -16.49 20.36
N GLY A 550 -37.42 -15.36 19.68
CA GLY A 550 -36.45 -14.85 18.71
C GLY A 550 -35.06 -14.62 19.30
N CYS A 551 -34.98 -14.07 20.51
CA CYS A 551 -33.73 -13.88 21.25
C CYS A 551 -33.02 -15.22 21.55
N LYS A 552 -33.74 -16.19 22.12
CA LYS A 552 -33.20 -17.53 22.43
C LYS A 552 -32.70 -18.23 21.17
N THR A 553 -33.47 -18.18 20.07
CA THR A 553 -33.10 -18.80 18.80
C THR A 553 -31.81 -18.22 18.24
N LYS A 554 -31.64 -16.89 18.22
CA LYS A 554 -30.39 -16.25 17.79
C LYS A 554 -29.19 -16.64 18.65
N ILE A 555 -29.37 -16.76 19.97
CA ILE A 555 -28.28 -17.22 20.86
C ILE A 555 -27.96 -18.69 20.58
N ALA A 556 -28.97 -19.54 20.40
CA ALA A 556 -28.78 -20.96 20.04
C ALA A 556 -28.03 -21.11 18.72
N GLU A 557 -28.40 -20.34 17.69
CA GLU A 557 -27.70 -20.28 16.40
C GLU A 557 -26.23 -19.91 16.57
N LYS A 558 -25.95 -18.83 17.31
CA LYS A 558 -24.59 -18.30 17.49
C LYS A 558 -23.69 -19.18 18.35
N THR A 559 -24.25 -19.82 19.38
CA THR A 559 -23.49 -20.68 20.31
C THR A 559 -23.47 -22.15 19.92
N ASN A 560 -24.28 -22.53 18.92
CA ASN A 560 -24.61 -23.92 18.59
C ASN A 560 -25.10 -24.72 19.82
N ASN A 561 -25.65 -24.05 20.84
CA ASN A 561 -26.14 -24.70 22.05
C ASN A 561 -27.60 -25.11 21.89
N ILE A 562 -27.81 -26.37 21.52
CA ILE A 562 -29.14 -26.94 21.26
C ILE A 562 -30.01 -27.06 22.51
N THR A 563 -29.42 -27.05 23.72
CA THR A 563 -30.20 -27.12 24.96
C THR A 563 -31.11 -25.89 25.11
N ILE A 564 -30.74 -24.77 24.50
CA ILE A 564 -31.56 -23.56 24.44
C ILE A 564 -32.86 -23.82 23.66
N CYS A 565 -32.80 -24.59 22.57
CA CYS A 565 -33.99 -25.02 21.84
C CYS A 565 -34.82 -25.98 22.71
N ASP A 566 -34.18 -26.90 23.44
CA ASP A 566 -34.88 -27.85 24.33
C ASP A 566 -35.69 -27.17 25.45
N GLU A 567 -35.24 -26.02 25.93
CA GLU A 567 -35.89 -25.21 26.97
C GLU A 567 -37.12 -24.41 26.50
N MET A 568 -37.45 -24.39 25.20
CA MET A 568 -38.60 -23.61 24.70
C MET A 568 -39.93 -24.29 25.09
N ALA A 569 -41.00 -23.52 25.27
CA ALA A 569 -42.26 -24.06 25.78
C ALA A 569 -43.10 -24.75 24.68
N LYS A 570 -43.15 -24.16 23.48
CA LYS A 570 -43.97 -24.68 22.37
C LYS A 570 -43.13 -25.52 21.42
N GLN A 571 -43.66 -26.66 20.98
CA GLN A 571 -42.96 -27.53 20.02
C GLN A 571 -42.65 -26.79 18.70
N SER A 572 -43.53 -25.90 18.23
CA SER A 572 -43.32 -25.13 17.00
C SER A 572 -42.11 -24.19 17.09
N GLU A 573 -41.91 -23.61 18.28
CA GLU A 573 -40.76 -22.78 18.58
C GLU A 573 -39.48 -23.64 18.66
N LYS A 574 -39.54 -24.82 19.31
CA LYS A 574 -38.42 -25.78 19.34
C LYS A 574 -37.98 -26.18 17.94
N ASP A 575 -38.93 -26.57 17.11
CA ASP A 575 -38.68 -27.05 15.75
C ASP A 575 -38.08 -25.94 14.88
N GLN A 576 -38.60 -24.73 14.97
CA GLN A 576 -38.02 -23.57 14.29
C GLN A 576 -36.61 -23.24 14.78
N CYS A 577 -36.35 -23.35 16.10
CA CYS A 577 -35.00 -23.18 16.66
C CYS A 577 -34.04 -24.24 16.12
N TYR A 578 -34.41 -25.52 16.16
CA TYR A 578 -33.61 -26.61 15.63
C TYR A 578 -33.25 -26.42 14.17
N ARG A 579 -34.25 -26.04 13.36
CA ARG A 579 -34.09 -25.75 11.94
C ARG A 579 -33.08 -24.64 11.70
N ASN A 580 -33.21 -23.52 12.39
CA ASN A 580 -32.29 -22.41 12.22
C ASN A 580 -30.86 -22.76 12.67
N VAL A 581 -30.70 -23.47 13.80
CA VAL A 581 -29.39 -23.92 14.28
C VAL A 581 -28.77 -24.92 13.31
N ALA A 582 -29.57 -25.83 12.74
CA ALA A 582 -29.14 -26.80 11.72
C ALA A 582 -28.56 -26.10 10.50
N ILE A 583 -29.27 -25.11 9.95
CA ILE A 583 -28.86 -24.34 8.78
C ILE A 583 -27.61 -23.50 9.10
N LYS A 584 -27.65 -22.71 10.19
CA LYS A 584 -26.57 -21.77 10.52
C LYS A 584 -25.24 -22.47 10.82
N ASN A 585 -25.29 -23.62 11.48
CA ASN A 585 -24.10 -24.38 11.91
C ASN A 585 -23.85 -25.62 11.05
N ASN A 586 -24.53 -25.75 9.91
CA ASN A 586 -24.40 -26.89 9.00
C ASN A 586 -24.59 -28.26 9.69
N ASN A 587 -25.42 -28.33 10.73
CA ASN A 587 -25.65 -29.54 11.52
C ASN A 587 -27.01 -30.14 11.17
N TYR A 588 -27.07 -30.81 10.02
CA TYR A 588 -28.31 -31.43 9.51
C TYR A 588 -28.88 -32.52 10.42
N SER A 589 -28.08 -33.07 11.36
CA SER A 589 -28.61 -34.04 12.34
C SER A 589 -29.66 -33.44 13.27
N LEU A 590 -29.72 -32.11 13.38
CA LEU A 590 -30.78 -31.42 14.12
C LEU A 590 -32.11 -31.39 13.36
N CYS A 591 -32.12 -31.58 12.04
CA CYS A 591 -33.37 -31.74 11.29
C CYS A 591 -34.12 -33.00 11.74
N ASP A 592 -33.41 -34.06 12.15
CA ASP A 592 -34.01 -35.27 12.73
C ASP A 592 -34.75 -35.01 14.06
N LYS A 593 -34.52 -33.87 14.72
CA LYS A 593 -35.19 -33.49 15.98
C LYS A 593 -36.52 -32.75 15.79
N ILE A 594 -36.85 -32.32 14.56
CA ILE A 594 -38.08 -31.60 14.24
C ILE A 594 -39.27 -32.58 14.23
N LYS A 595 -40.32 -32.30 15.02
CA LYS A 595 -41.42 -33.26 15.27
C LYS A 595 -42.77 -32.87 14.66
N GLN A 596 -43.04 -31.58 14.48
CA GLN A 596 -44.40 -31.10 14.34
C GLN A 596 -44.93 -31.16 12.90
N THR A 597 -44.08 -30.91 11.90
CA THR A 597 -44.49 -31.06 10.50
C THR A 597 -43.39 -31.71 9.66
N GLU A 598 -43.79 -32.67 8.83
CA GLU A 598 -42.95 -33.27 7.80
C GLU A 598 -42.39 -32.18 6.85
N ILE A 599 -43.17 -31.12 6.62
CA ILE A 599 -42.80 -29.97 5.80
C ILE A 599 -41.61 -29.20 6.41
N ASP A 600 -41.60 -28.92 7.70
CA ASP A 600 -40.51 -28.18 8.37
C ASP A 600 -39.22 -28.99 8.39
N ASN A 601 -39.33 -30.32 8.53
CA ASN A 601 -38.20 -31.24 8.49
C ASN A 601 -37.61 -31.30 7.06
N ASP A 602 -38.45 -31.49 6.05
CA ASP A 602 -38.05 -31.45 4.64
C ASP A 602 -37.37 -30.13 4.27
N TRP A 603 -37.91 -29.01 4.73
CA TRP A 603 -37.35 -27.69 4.48
C TRP A 603 -36.00 -27.50 5.18
N CYS A 604 -35.84 -28.01 6.41
CA CYS A 604 -34.56 -28.03 7.11
C CYS A 604 -33.48 -28.76 6.29
N TYR A 605 -33.80 -29.94 5.77
CA TYR A 605 -32.88 -30.70 4.92
C TYR A 605 -32.58 -30.02 3.59
N LEU A 606 -33.59 -29.42 2.95
CA LEU A 606 -33.42 -28.65 1.71
C LEU A 606 -32.44 -27.50 1.89
N GLU A 607 -32.64 -26.63 2.88
CA GLU A 607 -31.77 -25.46 3.09
C GLU A 607 -30.37 -25.87 3.56
N THR A 608 -30.26 -26.86 4.45
CA THR A 608 -28.94 -27.36 4.89
C THR A 608 -28.18 -28.03 3.72
N SER A 609 -28.89 -28.70 2.80
CA SER A 609 -28.32 -29.25 1.57
C SER A 609 -27.77 -28.16 0.64
N ARG A 610 -28.45 -27.02 0.52
CA ARG A 610 -28.01 -25.87 -0.28
C ARG A 610 -26.72 -25.26 0.26
N GLU A 611 -26.69 -24.96 1.56
CA GLU A 611 -25.54 -24.34 2.22
C GLU A 611 -24.30 -25.25 2.17
N LEU A 612 -24.46 -26.53 2.48
CA LEU A 612 -23.37 -27.52 2.43
C LEU A 612 -23.01 -27.99 1.01
N ARG A 613 -23.86 -27.67 0.03
CA ARG A 613 -23.85 -28.30 -1.31
C ARG A 613 -23.81 -29.82 -1.18
N ASN A 614 -24.59 -30.41 -0.27
CA ASN A 614 -24.58 -31.85 -0.02
C ASN A 614 -25.86 -32.54 -0.50
N HIS A 615 -25.87 -32.90 -1.79
CA HIS A 615 -26.99 -33.58 -2.44
C HIS A 615 -27.46 -34.89 -1.75
N THR A 616 -26.65 -35.54 -0.91
CA THR A 616 -27.09 -36.76 -0.19
C THR A 616 -28.18 -36.43 0.83
N LEU A 617 -28.26 -35.18 1.30
CA LEU A 617 -29.35 -34.73 2.18
C LEU A 617 -30.69 -34.67 1.46
N CYS A 618 -30.71 -34.57 0.13
CA CYS A 618 -31.96 -34.64 -0.63
C CYS A 618 -32.64 -36.01 -0.48
N GLU A 619 -31.90 -37.08 -0.18
CA GLU A 619 -32.45 -38.42 0.04
C GLU A 619 -33.23 -38.52 1.36
N LYS A 620 -33.03 -37.57 2.29
CA LYS A 620 -33.77 -37.47 3.55
C LYS A 620 -35.07 -36.65 3.45
N ILE A 621 -35.36 -36.04 2.30
CA ILE A 621 -36.56 -35.22 2.09
C ILE A 621 -37.72 -36.11 1.62
N ASN A 622 -38.81 -36.15 2.40
CA ASN A 622 -39.98 -36.97 2.11
C ASN A 622 -40.85 -36.37 1.00
N GLY A 623 -41.09 -35.06 1.02
CA GLY A 623 -41.87 -34.34 0.03
C GLY A 623 -41.20 -34.32 -1.35
N GLU A 624 -41.87 -34.90 -2.35
CA GLU A 624 -41.34 -35.03 -3.72
C GLU A 624 -40.92 -33.67 -4.33
N TRP A 625 -41.73 -32.63 -4.12
CA TRP A 625 -41.42 -31.30 -4.64
C TRP A 625 -40.13 -30.72 -4.03
N ASN A 626 -40.01 -30.72 -2.69
CA ASN A 626 -38.82 -30.23 -1.98
C ASN A 626 -37.57 -31.03 -2.37
N ARG A 627 -37.74 -32.35 -2.55
CA ARG A 627 -36.66 -33.25 -2.98
C ARG A 627 -36.16 -32.90 -4.39
N ASN A 628 -37.08 -32.65 -5.31
CA ASN A 628 -36.76 -32.24 -6.68
C ASN A 628 -36.06 -30.88 -6.73
N VAL A 629 -36.50 -29.91 -5.92
CA VAL A 629 -35.83 -28.61 -5.77
C VAL A 629 -34.41 -28.80 -5.20
N CYS A 630 -34.24 -29.63 -4.18
CA CYS A 630 -32.95 -29.93 -3.56
C CYS A 630 -31.93 -30.47 -4.58
N TYR A 631 -32.34 -31.43 -5.41
CA TYR A 631 -31.49 -31.97 -6.47
C TYR A 631 -31.18 -30.95 -7.55
N TRP A 632 -32.15 -30.13 -7.93
CA TRP A 632 -31.96 -29.07 -8.92
C TRP A 632 -30.89 -28.06 -8.48
N ASP A 633 -31.01 -27.51 -7.27
CA ASP A 633 -30.05 -26.50 -6.78
C ASP A 633 -28.63 -27.08 -6.66
N ASN A 634 -28.51 -28.30 -6.15
CA ASN A 634 -27.21 -28.98 -6.08
C ASN A 634 -26.62 -29.25 -7.47
N ALA A 635 -27.44 -29.61 -8.45
CA ALA A 635 -27.01 -29.84 -9.84
C ALA A 635 -26.43 -28.56 -10.47
N LEU A 636 -27.12 -27.42 -10.28
CA LEU A 636 -26.66 -26.13 -10.81
C LEU A 636 -25.37 -25.66 -10.15
N HIS A 637 -25.28 -25.71 -8.82
CA HIS A 637 -24.09 -25.26 -8.10
C HIS A 637 -22.87 -26.14 -8.36
N LYS A 638 -23.03 -27.47 -8.42
CA LYS A 638 -21.93 -28.41 -8.71
C LYS A 638 -21.62 -28.55 -10.20
N LYS A 639 -22.49 -28.02 -11.07
CA LYS A 639 -22.49 -28.28 -12.52
C LYS A 639 -22.53 -29.78 -12.83
N ASP A 640 -23.29 -30.53 -12.03
CA ASP A 640 -23.39 -31.99 -12.11
C ASP A 640 -24.72 -32.42 -12.72
N ARG A 641 -24.69 -32.80 -14.01
CA ARG A 641 -25.87 -33.23 -14.75
C ARG A 641 -26.46 -34.55 -14.23
N VAL A 642 -25.68 -35.38 -13.54
CA VAL A 642 -26.18 -36.63 -12.97
C VAL A 642 -27.26 -36.35 -11.94
N LEU A 643 -27.13 -35.24 -11.19
CA LEU A 643 -28.12 -34.81 -10.21
C LEU A 643 -29.44 -34.36 -10.86
N CYS A 644 -29.42 -33.80 -12.08
CA CYS A 644 -30.65 -33.48 -12.81
C CYS A 644 -31.48 -34.72 -13.17
N HIS A 645 -30.84 -35.89 -13.31
CA HIS A 645 -31.53 -37.16 -13.57
C HIS A 645 -32.14 -37.77 -12.31
N LYS A 646 -31.75 -37.32 -11.11
CA LYS A 646 -32.42 -37.69 -9.85
C LYS A 646 -33.74 -36.93 -9.61
N ILE A 647 -34.05 -35.90 -10.41
CA ILE A 647 -35.30 -35.14 -10.34
C ILE A 647 -36.43 -35.94 -10.99
N THR A 648 -37.46 -36.32 -10.22
CA THR A 648 -38.62 -37.09 -10.70
C THR A 648 -39.58 -36.25 -11.52
N ASN A 649 -39.69 -34.94 -11.23
CA ASN A 649 -40.48 -34.01 -12.03
C ASN A 649 -39.82 -33.80 -13.41
N THR A 650 -40.47 -34.29 -14.46
CA THR A 650 -39.93 -34.30 -15.82
C THR A 650 -39.68 -32.91 -16.39
N THR A 651 -40.52 -31.93 -16.05
CA THR A 651 -40.35 -30.53 -16.49
C THR A 651 -39.13 -29.90 -15.84
N MET A 652 -39.00 -30.01 -14.51
CA MET A 652 -37.85 -29.49 -13.75
C MET A 652 -36.54 -30.18 -14.16
N SER A 653 -36.57 -31.50 -14.39
CA SER A 653 -35.41 -32.26 -14.85
C SER A 653 -34.90 -31.76 -16.21
N LYS A 654 -35.80 -31.53 -17.17
CA LYS A 654 -35.45 -30.96 -18.49
C LYS A 654 -34.85 -29.57 -18.36
N GLU A 655 -35.43 -28.70 -17.53
CA GLU A 655 -34.93 -27.35 -17.30
C GLU A 655 -33.55 -27.36 -16.62
N CYS A 656 -33.35 -28.22 -15.61
CA CYS A 656 -32.06 -28.46 -14.97
C CYS A 656 -31.00 -28.88 -16.00
N LEU A 657 -31.31 -29.84 -16.88
CA LEU A 657 -30.40 -30.32 -17.92
C LEU A 657 -30.05 -29.24 -18.97
N GLN A 658 -30.93 -28.27 -19.19
CA GLN A 658 -30.65 -27.12 -20.07
C GLN A 658 -29.74 -26.10 -19.38
N LYS A 659 -30.03 -25.75 -18.12
CA LYS A 659 -29.28 -24.76 -17.34
C LYS A 659 -27.92 -25.26 -16.84
N THR A 660 -27.73 -26.57 -16.71
CA THR A 660 -26.47 -27.15 -16.27
C THR A 660 -25.56 -27.39 -17.47
N PRO A 661 -24.47 -26.61 -17.68
CA PRO A 661 -23.65 -26.71 -18.88
C PRO A 661 -23.11 -28.13 -19.05
N LYS A 662 -23.10 -28.64 -20.28
CA LYS A 662 -22.39 -29.89 -20.57
C LYS A 662 -20.94 -29.68 -20.15
N ARG A 663 -20.43 -30.55 -19.27
CA ARG A 663 -19.02 -30.56 -18.90
C ARG A 663 -18.24 -30.71 -20.21
N ILE A 664 -17.65 -29.62 -20.70
CA ILE A 664 -16.79 -29.66 -21.88
C ILE A 664 -15.55 -30.41 -21.40
N ILE A 665 -15.53 -31.71 -21.61
CA ILE A 665 -14.31 -32.49 -21.46
C ILE A 665 -13.37 -31.89 -22.51
N PRO A 666 -12.21 -31.33 -22.12
CA PRO A 666 -11.27 -30.82 -23.09
C PRO A 666 -11.00 -31.92 -24.14
N PRO A 667 -10.96 -31.61 -25.44
CA PRO A 667 -10.79 -32.63 -26.50
C PRO A 667 -9.59 -33.56 -26.25
N ALA A 668 -8.55 -33.03 -25.58
CA ALA A 668 -7.39 -33.80 -25.13
C ALA A 668 -7.73 -34.89 -24.09
N ALA A 669 -8.57 -34.59 -23.11
CA ALA A 669 -9.01 -35.56 -22.10
C ALA A 669 -9.97 -36.59 -22.71
N GLU A 670 -10.80 -36.21 -23.68
CA GLU A 670 -11.65 -37.17 -24.40
C GLU A 670 -10.80 -38.16 -25.22
N LYS A 671 -9.70 -37.70 -25.82
CA LYS A 671 -8.74 -38.55 -26.54
C LYS A 671 -8.03 -39.54 -25.60
N ILE A 672 -7.70 -39.11 -24.37
CA ILE A 672 -7.11 -39.98 -23.35
C ILE A 672 -8.12 -41.01 -22.85
N ILE A 673 -9.35 -40.60 -22.55
CA ILE A 673 -10.41 -41.51 -22.08
C ILE A 673 -10.73 -42.57 -23.14
N LYS A 674 -10.86 -42.18 -24.42
CA LYS A 674 -11.07 -43.15 -25.52
C LYS A 674 -9.89 -44.13 -25.65
N LYS A 675 -8.67 -43.67 -25.46
CA LYS A 675 -7.46 -44.51 -25.49
C LYS A 675 -7.38 -45.47 -24.30
N VAL A 676 -7.79 -45.03 -23.11
CA VAL A 676 -7.87 -45.90 -21.92
C VAL A 676 -8.97 -46.94 -22.07
N ILE A 677 -10.16 -46.56 -22.58
CA ILE A 677 -11.25 -47.51 -22.83
C ILE A 677 -10.82 -48.55 -23.87
N SER A 678 -10.14 -48.14 -24.96
CA SER A 678 -9.63 -49.09 -25.97
C SER A 678 -8.45 -49.96 -25.51
N MET A 679 -7.84 -49.65 -24.36
CA MET A 679 -6.82 -50.50 -23.74
C MET A 679 -7.43 -51.47 -22.71
N ILE A 680 -8.66 -51.20 -22.24
CA ILE A 680 -9.39 -52.03 -21.29
C ILE A 680 -10.33 -53.02 -22.02
N THR A 681 -10.92 -52.62 -23.14
CA THR A 681 -11.62 -53.52 -24.09
C THR A 681 -10.64 -54.22 -25.00
#